data_AF-A0AAN9VRW6-F1
#
_entry.id   AF-A0AAN9VRW6-F1
#
_cell.length_a   1.000
_cell.length_b   1.000
_cell.length_c   1.000
_cell.angle_alpha   90.00
_cell.angle_beta   90.00
_cell.angle_gamma   90.00
#
_symmetry.space_group_name_H-M   'P 1'
#
loop_
_entity.id
_entity.type
_entity.pdbx_description
1 polymer ?
#
loop_
_entity_poly.entity_id
_entity_poly.type
_entity_poly.pdbx_seq_one_letter_code
_entity_poly.pdbx_strand_id
1 'polypeptide(L)'
;MSFTVDVEDVRVHLEQLMNETSIRRSIRQQIETLLERNKTHKKRINIENRVLKNLRSQGVLDKIIDHLTSNESPNEKSECIKDCKSEIYDKKPVAATTNFEKKCKENSVLPQEGLGPYSSQNDVYVSFKKSESLCSANTNDSKGEKSSNSASSASKKKKKCEKGNKEKDEIEIVLKPPDVLDTKHSLHYKISEKETTKSSRIKNKGSDNVEQKRKSEETLSQIIETQNHSRSTEDKITEANIRDHKKDGVHVKINPRRQHLHFEILQGRAFLDHLLEESFSMFVLFLNFRGQRFWTQPVTCKSHPNFDAGFLYELHDDDLDETQMARASHLLNINEKIHIVLVRILPSGEKVLVSSHHFEWRQILFAQESLGTFSIDLLGVGAESNIVVGVIDVRITLIPKLLQPLTEKTVLSRIRFHKRNQEEQDRIFLLYAKTWWKEYLSLRPEHSRRTVKLFHQDENGQNRPVFHFVQCLKVGRPLLELPQEAAWFVSLIHLQPPSLIGALPVVEQWYIPHTFLCIKKGGPANHATLLCSLFLGFGLDAYVCIGTKDGNIPWEWVVTISKENYATFWESTTGSRYGHDPQLPNDPYKYLYPYKTIGCLFNHKSFYANIQESDKVKLCIFNVANKRLWKNLSEAAISSVVQNLNLSLMPGWTEPFIYSQEMETELRARITEYRQNIGVSTRWDIDLCHIIAPVLALYEMEHRMGLVLGKEEIDDLISRNIPDGFSFRALPMRVSVVDKKQVLGVCLRNAVMESILTCSEMGCKLALRVHTYVYPENILSVWLIVANKFRSE
;
A
#
# COMPACT_ATOMS: atom_id res chain seq x y z
N MET A 1 40.84 11.13 56.54
CA MET A 1 39.64 10.39 56.96
C MET A 1 38.46 10.97 56.21
N SER A 2 37.92 10.24 55.25
CA SER A 2 36.63 10.52 54.62
C SER A 2 35.99 9.17 54.31
N PHE A 3 34.94 8.84 55.05
CA PHE A 3 34.12 7.66 54.79
C PHE A 3 33.28 7.93 53.54
N THR A 4 33.44 7.09 52.52
CA THR A 4 32.53 6.97 51.37
C THR A 4 31.49 5.91 51.73
N VAL A 5 30.20 6.26 51.69
CA VAL A 5 29.11 5.27 51.75
C VAL A 5 28.85 4.76 50.33
N ASP A 6 28.85 3.45 50.20
CA ASP A 6 28.78 2.68 48.96
C ASP A 6 27.35 2.71 48.39
N VAL A 7 27.22 2.98 47.09
CA VAL A 7 25.92 3.11 46.39
C VAL A 7 25.15 1.78 46.40
N GLU A 8 25.85 0.66 46.62
CA GLU A 8 25.27 -0.67 46.67
C GLU A 8 24.50 -0.95 47.98
N ASP A 9 24.89 -0.34 49.11
CA ASP A 9 24.14 -0.47 50.38
C ASP A 9 22.77 0.23 50.31
N VAL A 10 22.69 1.34 49.56
CA VAL A 10 21.44 2.07 49.33
C VAL A 10 20.51 1.28 48.41
N ARG A 11 21.05 0.57 47.41
CA ARG A 11 20.26 -0.28 46.51
C ARG A 11 19.67 -1.49 47.23
N VAL A 12 20.46 -2.15 48.09
CA VAL A 12 20.00 -3.29 48.89
C VAL A 12 18.91 -2.87 49.89
N HIS A 13 19.00 -1.67 50.47
CA HIS A 13 17.97 -1.14 51.36
C HIS A 13 16.64 -0.82 50.64
N LEU A 14 16.71 -0.31 49.40
CA LEU A 14 15.54 -0.05 48.56
C LEU A 14 14.88 -1.34 48.04
N GLU A 15 15.68 -2.35 47.70
CA GLU A 15 15.19 -3.67 47.30
C GLU A 15 14.52 -4.43 48.48
N GLN A 16 14.97 -4.19 49.72
CA GLN A 16 14.32 -4.71 50.94
C GLN A 16 12.98 -4.02 51.24
N LEU A 17 12.87 -2.70 51.04
CA LEU A 17 11.63 -1.94 51.23
C LEU A 17 10.55 -2.28 50.20
N MET A 18 10.93 -2.65 48.97
CA MET A 18 10.00 -3.03 47.91
C MET A 18 9.41 -4.45 48.06
N ASN A 19 9.89 -5.26 48.99
CA ASN A 19 9.43 -6.63 49.22
C ASN A 19 8.32 -6.76 50.28
N GLU A 20 7.73 -5.67 50.77
CA GLU A 20 6.59 -5.74 51.69
C GLU A 20 5.29 -6.19 50.98
N THR A 21 5.03 -7.48 51.09
CA THR A 21 3.86 -8.22 50.59
C THR A 21 2.48 -7.73 51.08
N SER A 22 2.41 -6.71 51.92
CA SER A 22 1.16 -6.22 52.54
C SER A 22 0.36 -5.29 51.59
N ILE A 23 1.03 -4.36 50.91
CA ILE A 23 0.36 -3.38 50.03
C ILE A 23 -0.15 -4.04 48.74
N ARG A 24 0.63 -4.97 48.18
CA ARG A 24 0.25 -5.74 46.98
C ARG A 24 -0.95 -6.66 47.24
N ARG A 25 -1.08 -7.22 48.46
CA ARG A 25 -2.24 -8.03 48.87
C ARG A 25 -3.49 -7.18 49.01
N SER A 26 -3.37 -6.02 49.64
CA SER A 26 -4.51 -5.10 49.86
C SER A 26 -5.10 -4.58 48.54
N ILE A 27 -4.24 -4.20 47.59
CA ILE A 27 -4.66 -3.74 46.26
C ILE A 27 -5.30 -4.87 45.44
N ARG A 28 -4.71 -6.09 45.46
CA ARG A 28 -5.31 -7.24 44.75
C ARG A 28 -6.67 -7.62 45.32
N GLN A 29 -6.81 -7.64 46.64
CA GLN A 29 -8.06 -8.03 47.30
C GLN A 29 -9.18 -7.01 47.02
N GLN A 30 -8.87 -5.71 46.97
CA GLN A 30 -9.85 -4.68 46.59
C GLN A 30 -10.26 -4.74 45.12
N ILE A 31 -9.32 -5.03 44.21
CA ILE A 31 -9.60 -5.20 42.78
C ILE A 31 -10.47 -6.44 42.53
N GLU A 32 -10.18 -7.57 43.19
CA GLU A 32 -10.98 -8.80 43.08
C GLU A 32 -12.40 -8.61 43.62
N THR A 33 -12.56 -7.92 44.76
CA THR A 33 -13.88 -7.62 45.34
C THR A 33 -14.72 -6.70 44.43
N LEU A 34 -14.09 -5.78 43.69
CA LEU A 34 -14.74 -4.89 42.74
C LEU A 34 -15.10 -5.57 41.41
N LEU A 35 -14.33 -6.58 41.00
CA LEU A 35 -14.59 -7.39 39.81
C LEU A 35 -15.70 -8.43 40.05
N GLU A 36 -15.77 -9.02 41.24
CA GLU A 36 -16.85 -9.96 41.60
C GLU A 36 -18.23 -9.28 41.72
N ARG A 37 -18.28 -8.03 42.22
CA ARG A 37 -19.54 -7.27 42.34
C ARG A 37 -20.15 -6.83 41.00
N ASN A 38 -19.43 -6.92 39.88
CA ASN A 38 -19.84 -6.36 38.58
C ASN A 38 -20.03 -7.40 37.45
N LYS A 39 -20.26 -8.68 37.78
CA LYS A 39 -20.46 -9.74 36.78
C LYS A 39 -21.79 -9.71 35.99
N THR A 40 -22.59 -8.64 36.06
CA THR A 40 -23.81 -8.53 35.22
C THR A 40 -23.95 -7.19 34.50
N HIS A 41 -23.85 -7.29 33.17
CA HIS A 41 -24.34 -6.41 32.09
C HIS A 41 -23.59 -5.12 31.68
N LYS A 42 -23.04 -5.20 30.45
CA LYS A 42 -22.91 -4.16 29.38
C LYS A 42 -22.87 -2.69 29.83
N LYS A 43 -21.65 -2.14 29.97
CA LYS A 43 -21.26 -0.75 29.59
C LYS A 43 -19.78 -0.53 29.94
N ARG A 44 -18.86 -0.82 29.00
CA ARG A 44 -17.40 -0.80 29.24
C ARG A 44 -16.75 0.60 29.21
N ILE A 45 -17.50 1.67 28.90
CA ILE A 45 -16.94 3.04 28.78
C ILE A 45 -17.29 3.92 30.01
N ASN A 46 -18.19 3.48 30.89
CA ASN A 46 -18.57 4.24 32.10
C ASN A 46 -17.86 3.75 33.38
N ILE A 47 -16.88 2.84 33.25
CA ILE A 47 -16.19 2.17 34.36
C ILE A 47 -14.92 2.93 34.76
N GLU A 48 -14.11 3.38 33.80
CA GLU A 48 -12.84 4.09 34.09
C GLU A 48 -13.05 5.38 34.89
N ASN A 49 -14.02 6.20 34.47
CA ASN A 49 -14.33 7.46 35.18
C ASN A 49 -14.93 7.23 36.58
N ARG A 50 -15.60 6.10 36.82
CA ARG A 50 -16.14 5.75 38.14
C ARG A 50 -15.07 5.16 39.05
N VAL A 51 -14.16 4.33 38.50
CA VAL A 51 -13.02 3.75 39.23
C VAL A 51 -12.06 4.86 39.66
N LEU A 52 -11.72 5.80 38.77
CA LEU A 52 -10.89 6.95 39.11
C LEU A 52 -11.53 7.86 40.17
N LYS A 53 -12.84 8.12 40.07
CA LYS A 53 -13.57 8.88 41.12
C LYS A 53 -13.55 8.16 42.47
N ASN A 54 -13.68 6.84 42.48
CA ASN A 54 -13.70 6.05 43.71
C ASN A 54 -12.30 5.96 44.36
N LEU A 55 -11.25 5.77 43.54
CA LEU A 55 -9.85 5.79 43.99
C LEU A 55 -9.44 7.15 44.56
N ARG A 56 -9.99 8.23 44.00
CA ARG A 56 -9.83 9.59 44.54
C ARG A 56 -10.60 9.77 45.85
N SER A 57 -11.84 9.30 45.94
CA SER A 57 -12.61 9.38 47.21
C SER A 57 -12.05 8.51 48.34
N GLN A 58 -11.27 7.47 48.01
CA GLN A 58 -10.56 6.65 48.99
C GLN A 58 -9.15 7.19 49.33
N GLY A 59 -8.77 8.37 48.79
CA GLY A 59 -7.50 9.02 49.07
C GLY A 59 -6.27 8.29 48.54
N VAL A 60 -6.45 7.28 47.68
CA VAL A 60 -5.36 6.48 47.10
C VAL A 60 -4.68 7.26 45.98
N LEU A 61 -5.49 7.94 45.15
CA LEU A 61 -4.96 8.76 44.05
C LEU A 61 -4.17 9.97 44.59
N ASP A 62 -4.68 10.61 45.65
CA ASP A 62 -4.03 11.77 46.25
C ASP A 62 -2.74 11.38 46.98
N LYS A 63 -2.68 10.20 47.62
CA LYS A 63 -1.42 9.66 48.17
C LYS A 63 -0.37 9.32 47.11
N ILE A 64 -0.78 8.89 45.92
CA ILE A 64 0.14 8.63 44.79
C ILE A 64 0.67 9.96 44.23
N ILE A 65 -0.19 10.97 44.12
CA ILE A 65 0.17 12.30 43.66
C ILE A 65 1.11 12.98 44.66
N ASP A 66 0.80 12.91 45.96
CA ASP A 66 1.64 13.46 47.04
C ASP A 66 3.03 12.80 47.08
N HIS A 67 3.12 11.51 46.73
CA HIS A 67 4.40 10.80 46.65
C HIS A 67 5.25 11.21 45.42
N LEU A 68 4.59 11.65 44.35
CA LEU A 68 5.26 12.16 43.15
C LEU A 68 5.67 13.64 43.29
N THR A 69 5.01 14.39 44.16
CA THR A 69 5.28 15.83 44.39
C THR A 69 6.14 16.09 45.63
N SER A 70 6.41 15.11 46.49
CA SER A 70 7.22 15.28 47.71
C SER A 70 8.74 15.19 47.54
N ASN A 71 9.27 15.10 46.31
CA ASN A 71 10.72 15.06 46.02
C ASN A 71 11.28 16.35 45.41
N GLU A 72 10.64 17.49 45.64
CA GLU A 72 11.25 18.81 45.38
C GLU A 72 11.11 19.69 46.63
N SER A 73 12.25 20.07 47.22
CA SER A 73 12.29 20.99 48.37
C SER A 73 12.20 22.45 47.93
N PRO A 74 11.59 23.34 48.74
CA PRO A 74 11.08 24.64 48.31
C PRO A 74 11.95 25.84 48.74
N ASN A 75 12.07 26.85 47.87
CA ASN A 75 12.37 28.27 48.14
C ASN A 75 12.25 29.02 46.80
N GLU A 76 11.54 30.13 46.57
CA GLU A 76 10.72 31.06 47.33
C GLU A 76 9.67 31.64 46.34
N LYS A 77 8.55 32.11 46.86
CA LYS A 77 7.41 32.62 46.06
C LYS A 77 7.62 34.07 45.59
N SER A 78 7.09 34.29 44.39
CA SER A 78 6.38 35.50 43.90
C SER A 78 7.10 36.84 43.89
N GLU A 79 7.29 37.42 42.70
CA GLU A 79 6.46 38.52 42.18
C GLU A 79 6.99 39.05 40.84
N CYS A 80 6.05 39.55 40.04
CA CYS A 80 6.25 40.52 38.96
C CYS A 80 7.02 40.09 37.71
N ILE A 81 6.23 39.57 36.76
CA ILE A 81 6.07 40.15 35.42
C ILE A 81 6.90 41.43 35.20
N LYS A 82 8.05 41.33 34.52
CA LYS A 82 8.45 42.17 33.38
C LYS A 82 9.93 42.01 33.03
N ASP A 83 10.13 42.01 31.72
CA ASP A 83 11.25 42.60 31.01
C ASP A 83 12.61 41.86 30.98
N CYS A 84 12.85 41.39 29.75
CA CYS A 84 13.98 41.77 28.92
C CYS A 84 15.28 40.96 29.02
N LYS A 85 15.62 40.40 27.85
CA LYS A 85 16.94 40.52 27.17
C LYS A 85 18.10 39.81 27.88
N SER A 86 18.57 38.69 27.33
CA SER A 86 19.62 38.61 26.29
C SER A 86 20.99 38.28 26.89
N GLU A 87 21.61 37.22 26.34
CA GLU A 87 23.06 37.15 26.02
C GLU A 87 24.03 37.11 27.23
N ILE A 88 25.12 36.32 27.30
CA ILE A 88 26.07 35.75 26.34
C ILE A 88 26.94 34.71 27.11
N TYR A 89 27.35 33.63 26.41
CA TYR A 89 28.59 32.82 26.46
C TYR A 89 29.43 32.72 27.76
N ASP A 90 30.11 31.61 28.11
CA ASP A 90 31.00 30.80 27.26
C ASP A 90 31.62 29.61 28.04
N LYS A 91 32.28 28.70 27.29
CA LYS A 91 33.35 27.73 27.64
C LYS A 91 33.04 26.22 27.61
N LYS A 92 33.72 25.57 26.65
CA LYS A 92 34.14 24.15 26.59
C LYS A 92 34.98 23.72 27.82
N PRO A 93 35.22 22.41 28.03
CA PRO A 93 36.47 21.81 27.53
C PRO A 93 36.34 20.37 26.96
N VAL A 94 37.51 19.86 26.57
CA VAL A 94 37.86 18.79 25.61
C VAL A 94 38.14 17.43 26.29
N ALA A 95 37.82 16.36 25.55
CA ALA A 95 38.36 14.98 25.45
C ALA A 95 38.97 14.22 26.64
N ALA A 96 38.53 12.96 26.78
CA ALA A 96 39.39 11.82 27.09
C ALA A 96 38.91 10.54 26.36
N THR A 97 39.83 9.94 25.61
CA THR A 97 39.79 8.70 24.82
C THR A 97 39.81 7.43 25.66
N THR A 98 39.21 6.34 25.16
CA THR A 98 39.70 4.93 25.21
C THR A 98 38.78 4.07 24.32
N ASN A 99 39.20 3.70 23.10
CA ASN A 99 39.93 2.47 22.73
C ASN A 99 39.18 1.16 23.07
N PHE A 100 38.48 0.58 22.10
CA PHE A 100 38.59 -0.83 21.70
C PHE A 100 37.95 -0.98 20.31
N GLU A 101 38.77 -1.22 19.29
CA GLU A 101 38.55 -2.05 18.08
C GLU A 101 39.45 -1.59 16.92
N LYS A 102 40.63 -2.21 16.85
CA LYS A 102 41.49 -2.24 15.67
C LYS A 102 42.28 -3.54 15.65
N LYS A 103 41.97 -4.40 14.67
CA LYS A 103 42.82 -5.40 13.95
C LYS A 103 41.85 -6.39 13.28
N CYS A 104 41.82 -6.62 11.97
CA CYS A 104 42.77 -6.47 10.86
C CYS A 104 41.97 -6.04 9.60
N LYS A 105 42.38 -5.07 8.75
CA LYS A 105 43.50 -5.06 7.77
C LYS A 105 43.44 -6.27 6.81
N GLU A 106 43.67 -6.20 5.51
CA GLU A 106 44.02 -5.18 4.49
C GLU A 106 44.09 -5.99 3.15
N ASN A 107 44.07 -5.29 2.01
CA ASN A 107 44.37 -5.69 0.61
C ASN A 107 43.14 -5.58 -0.30
N SER A 108 43.17 -4.93 -1.47
CA SER A 108 44.18 -4.16 -2.21
C SER A 108 43.45 -3.43 -3.36
N VAL A 109 44.03 -2.31 -3.81
CA VAL A 109 43.45 -1.29 -4.70
C VAL A 109 43.66 -1.61 -6.20
N LEU A 110 42.72 -1.23 -7.09
CA LEU A 110 42.88 -0.41 -8.33
C LEU A 110 41.73 -0.62 -9.38
N PRO A 111 41.50 0.33 -10.32
CA PRO A 111 40.17 0.86 -10.68
C PRO A 111 39.69 0.42 -12.08
N GLN A 112 38.37 0.44 -12.33
CA GLN A 112 37.84 0.59 -13.71
C GLN A 112 36.49 1.34 -13.78
N GLU A 113 36.39 2.07 -14.88
CA GLU A 113 35.38 3.03 -15.30
C GLU A 113 34.10 2.36 -15.88
N GLY A 114 32.98 3.08 -15.79
CA GLY A 114 31.90 3.09 -16.79
C GLY A 114 30.98 1.86 -16.92
N LEU A 115 29.72 1.98 -16.47
CA LEU A 115 28.45 1.65 -17.19
C LEU A 115 27.24 1.53 -16.22
N GLY A 116 26.22 2.38 -16.42
CA GLY A 116 24.78 2.11 -16.19
C GLY A 116 24.21 1.99 -14.75
N PRO A 117 23.13 2.70 -14.36
CA PRO A 117 22.60 2.65 -13.01
C PRO A 117 21.51 1.56 -12.87
N TYR A 118 21.90 0.37 -12.44
CA TYR A 118 21.02 -0.61 -11.77
C TYR A 118 21.89 -1.52 -10.91
N SER A 119 22.13 -1.12 -9.66
CA SER A 119 22.43 -2.02 -8.51
C SER A 119 23.04 -1.19 -7.39
N SER A 120 22.31 -1.09 -6.29
CA SER A 120 22.90 -1.00 -4.97
C SER A 120 22.10 -1.95 -4.08
N GLN A 121 22.23 -3.24 -4.36
CA GLN A 121 21.87 -4.30 -3.43
C GLN A 121 23.16 -4.68 -2.71
N ASN A 122 23.18 -4.59 -1.39
CA ASN A 122 24.16 -5.31 -0.60
C ASN A 122 23.77 -6.79 -0.65
N ASP A 123 24.13 -7.46 -1.74
CA ASP A 123 23.98 -8.91 -1.88
C ASP A 123 24.95 -9.59 -0.91
N VAL A 124 24.40 -10.15 0.17
CA VAL A 124 25.16 -10.99 1.09
C VAL A 124 25.41 -12.33 0.40
N TYR A 125 26.63 -12.54 -0.06
CA TYR A 125 27.12 -13.84 -0.53
C TYR A 125 27.45 -14.70 0.69
N VAL A 126 26.75 -15.83 0.87
CA VAL A 126 27.05 -16.81 1.92
C VAL A 126 27.54 -18.10 1.27
N SER A 127 28.86 -18.35 1.35
CA SER A 127 29.48 -19.62 0.94
C SER A 127 30.20 -20.24 2.13
N PHE A 128 29.80 -21.43 2.55
CA PHE A 128 30.48 -22.21 3.58
C PHE A 128 31.24 -23.37 2.92
N LYS A 129 32.53 -23.51 3.25
CA LYS A 129 33.33 -24.73 3.01
C LYS A 129 33.81 -25.23 4.37
N LYS A 130 33.46 -26.46 4.74
CA LYS A 130 33.86 -27.08 6.01
C LYS A 130 34.92 -28.14 5.73
N SER A 131 36.13 -27.95 6.26
CA SER A 131 37.26 -28.89 6.17
C SER A 131 37.36 -29.75 7.43
N GLU A 132 37.73 -31.02 7.23
CA GLU A 132 37.74 -32.09 8.24
C GLU A 132 38.71 -31.85 9.41
N SER A 133 38.30 -32.30 10.59
CA SER A 133 39.23 -32.83 11.61
C SER A 133 38.57 -34.02 12.31
N LEU A 134 39.32 -35.13 12.39
CA LEU A 134 38.95 -36.38 13.06
C LEU A 134 39.24 -36.30 14.57
N CYS A 135 38.33 -36.84 15.41
CA CYS A 135 38.60 -38.00 16.29
C CYS A 135 37.41 -38.40 17.20
N SER A 136 37.01 -39.68 17.03
CA SER A 136 36.59 -40.72 17.98
C SER A 136 35.59 -40.48 19.16
N ALA A 137 34.43 -41.13 19.00
CA ALA A 137 33.78 -42.14 19.86
C ALA A 137 33.55 -41.92 21.37
N ASN A 138 32.29 -42.02 21.79
CA ASN A 138 31.82 -43.15 22.62
C ASN A 138 30.28 -43.24 22.71
N THR A 139 29.82 -44.47 22.89
CA THR A 139 28.44 -44.98 22.90
C THR A 139 27.77 -44.85 24.27
N ASN A 140 26.42 -44.77 24.31
CA ASN A 140 25.53 -45.77 24.95
C ASN A 140 24.08 -45.29 25.15
N ASP A 141 23.16 -46.10 24.61
CA ASP A 141 21.96 -46.68 25.23
C ASP A 141 20.78 -45.84 25.81
N SER A 142 19.66 -45.98 25.10
CA SER A 142 18.44 -46.71 25.53
C SER A 142 17.16 -45.95 25.93
N LYS A 143 16.07 -46.33 25.23
CA LYS A 143 14.68 -46.68 25.65
C LYS A 143 13.89 -45.66 26.53
N GLY A 144 12.60 -45.39 26.35
CA GLY A 144 11.55 -45.96 25.49
C GLY A 144 10.16 -45.38 25.87
N GLU A 145 9.16 -45.73 25.04
CA GLU A 145 7.70 -45.86 25.29
C GLU A 145 6.87 -44.61 25.63
N LYS A 146 5.96 -44.16 24.75
CA LYS A 146 4.60 -44.65 24.39
C LYS A 146 3.49 -44.31 25.42
N SER A 147 2.51 -43.52 24.93
CA SER A 147 1.05 -43.79 24.92
C SER A 147 0.30 -42.98 25.99
N SER A 148 -0.96 -42.53 25.87
CA SER A 148 -2.01 -42.60 24.85
C SER A 148 -3.20 -41.71 25.30
N ASN A 149 -3.96 -41.20 24.32
CA ASN A 149 -5.43 -41.07 24.24
C ASN A 149 -6.28 -40.79 25.50
N SER A 150 -7.20 -39.82 25.39
CA SER A 150 -8.60 -40.12 25.02
C SER A 150 -9.51 -38.88 25.04
N ALA A 151 -10.51 -38.93 24.16
CA ALA A 151 -11.57 -37.95 23.96
C ALA A 151 -12.77 -38.20 24.88
N SER A 152 -13.60 -37.18 25.10
CA SER A 152 -15.05 -37.40 25.25
C SER A 152 -15.88 -36.16 24.84
N SER A 153 -16.92 -36.47 24.09
CA SER A 153 -18.03 -35.65 23.61
C SER A 153 -19.13 -35.48 24.66
N ALA A 154 -19.93 -34.39 24.63
CA ALA A 154 -21.41 -34.47 24.68
C ALA A 154 -22.15 -33.11 24.65
N SER A 155 -23.04 -33.00 23.67
CA SER A 155 -24.48 -32.62 23.78
C SER A 155 -24.96 -31.16 23.83
N LYS A 156 -25.90 -30.91 22.91
CA LYS A 156 -26.74 -29.73 22.65
C LYS A 156 -27.84 -29.53 23.70
N LYS A 157 -28.22 -28.28 23.98
CA LYS A 157 -29.60 -27.91 24.38
C LYS A 157 -30.03 -26.58 23.75
N LYS A 158 -31.06 -26.64 22.90
CA LYS A 158 -31.86 -25.51 22.38
C LYS A 158 -32.74 -24.94 23.49
N LYS A 159 -32.86 -23.61 23.57
CA LYS A 159 -33.97 -22.91 24.24
C LYS A 159 -34.52 -21.80 23.33
N LYS A 160 -35.81 -21.92 23.00
CA LYS A 160 -36.68 -20.89 22.40
C LYS A 160 -36.96 -19.83 23.46
N CYS A 161 -36.97 -18.55 23.08
CA CYS A 161 -37.73 -17.50 23.76
C CYS A 161 -38.31 -16.53 22.72
N GLU A 162 -39.53 -16.08 23.02
CA GLU A 162 -40.49 -15.42 22.13
C GLU A 162 -40.24 -13.91 21.93
N LYS A 163 -40.90 -13.42 20.89
CA LYS A 163 -40.85 -12.08 20.29
C LYS A 163 -41.26 -10.96 21.25
N GLY A 164 -40.50 -9.87 21.22
CA GLY A 164 -41.00 -8.52 21.43
C GLY A 164 -40.79 -7.71 20.13
N ASN A 165 -41.88 -7.40 19.43
CA ASN A 165 -41.88 -6.58 18.22
C ASN A 165 -41.45 -5.13 18.57
N LYS A 166 -40.29 -4.73 18.09
CA LYS A 166 -40.02 -3.35 17.68
C LYS A 166 -39.76 -3.41 16.18
N GLU A 167 -40.73 -3.02 15.38
CA GLU A 167 -40.49 -2.71 13.96
C GLU A 167 -39.36 -1.67 13.92
N LYS A 168 -38.20 -2.09 13.45
CA LYS A 168 -37.20 -1.20 12.91
C LYS A 168 -37.56 -1.08 11.43
N ASP A 169 -37.94 0.11 11.00
CA ASP A 169 -38.01 0.44 9.59
C ASP A 169 -36.59 0.24 9.02
N GLU A 170 -36.32 -0.89 8.38
CA GLU A 170 -35.06 -1.19 7.71
C GLU A 170 -35.33 -1.14 6.21
N ILE A 171 -34.57 -0.35 5.46
CA ILE A 171 -34.65 -0.32 3.99
C ILE A 171 -33.72 -1.42 3.46
N GLU A 172 -34.29 -2.35 2.72
CA GLU A 172 -33.56 -3.45 2.10
C GLU A 172 -33.30 -3.12 0.63
N ILE A 173 -32.02 -3.09 0.25
CA ILE A 173 -31.62 -2.89 -1.15
C ILE A 173 -30.86 -4.11 -1.62
N VAL A 174 -31.27 -4.60 -2.79
CA VAL A 174 -30.61 -5.68 -3.51
C VAL A 174 -29.52 -5.05 -4.35
N LEU A 175 -28.28 -5.06 -3.86
CA LEU A 175 -27.12 -4.71 -4.68
C LEU A 175 -26.67 -5.95 -5.45
N LYS A 176 -26.26 -5.79 -6.71
CA LYS A 176 -25.42 -6.81 -7.33
C LYS A 176 -24.11 -6.85 -6.54
N PRO A 177 -23.63 -8.03 -6.09
CA PRO A 177 -22.39 -8.10 -5.34
C PRO A 177 -21.26 -7.46 -6.17
N PRO A 178 -20.54 -6.44 -5.67
CA PRO A 178 -19.11 -6.44 -5.90
C PRO A 178 -18.60 -7.68 -5.16
N ASP A 179 -17.82 -8.53 -5.81
CA ASP A 179 -17.20 -9.65 -5.10
C ASP A 179 -16.24 -9.07 -4.05
N VAL A 180 -16.72 -8.97 -2.81
CA VAL A 180 -15.88 -9.33 -1.67
C VAL A 180 -15.57 -10.79 -1.92
N LEU A 181 -14.32 -11.08 -2.30
CA LEU A 181 -13.81 -12.43 -2.50
C LEU A 181 -14.25 -13.32 -1.32
N ASP A 182 -15.36 -14.03 -1.51
CA ASP A 182 -15.76 -15.10 -0.63
C ASP A 182 -14.75 -16.22 -0.86
N THR A 183 -14.04 -16.59 0.20
CA THR A 183 -12.80 -17.39 0.20
C THR A 183 -13.02 -18.87 -0.14
N LYS A 184 -14.02 -19.19 -0.98
CA LYS A 184 -14.43 -20.56 -1.28
C LYS A 184 -14.73 -20.83 -2.74
N HIS A 185 -14.02 -20.24 -3.70
CA HIS A 185 -13.90 -20.83 -5.04
C HIS A 185 -12.54 -20.50 -5.68
N SER A 186 -11.46 -21.00 -5.08
CA SER A 186 -10.35 -21.50 -5.90
C SER A 186 -10.76 -22.89 -6.36
N LEU A 187 -11.02 -23.08 -7.65
CA LEU A 187 -10.92 -24.38 -8.35
C LEU A 187 -11.14 -24.19 -9.87
N HIS A 188 -10.07 -24.44 -10.61
CA HIS A 188 -10.03 -24.92 -12.01
C HIS A 188 -10.34 -23.96 -13.16
N TYR A 189 -9.28 -23.33 -13.69
CA TYR A 189 -9.14 -23.19 -15.13
C TYR A 189 -8.30 -24.36 -15.68
N LYS A 190 -8.97 -25.42 -16.13
CA LYS A 190 -8.38 -26.36 -17.09
C LYS A 190 -8.43 -25.70 -18.46
N ILE A 191 -7.26 -25.38 -19.00
CA ILE A 191 -7.08 -25.14 -20.43
C ILE A 191 -7.48 -26.44 -21.14
N SER A 192 -8.53 -26.40 -21.96
CA SER A 192 -8.83 -27.49 -22.88
C SER A 192 -7.83 -27.44 -24.04
N GLU A 193 -6.73 -28.18 -23.91
CA GLU A 193 -6.00 -28.69 -25.06
C GLU A 193 -6.80 -29.82 -25.69
N LYS A 194 -7.28 -29.58 -26.92
CA LYS A 194 -7.79 -30.51 -27.97
C LYS A 194 -8.57 -29.61 -28.95
N GLU A 195 -8.25 -29.43 -30.23
CA GLU A 195 -7.48 -30.17 -31.22
C GLU A 195 -7.04 -29.17 -32.31
N THR A 196 -5.75 -29.07 -32.62
CA THR A 196 -5.29 -28.58 -33.94
C THR A 196 -4.01 -29.30 -34.34
N THR A 197 -4.14 -30.57 -34.71
CA THR A 197 -3.17 -31.25 -35.57
C THR A 197 -3.93 -31.84 -36.75
N LYS A 198 -3.95 -31.08 -37.86
CA LYS A 198 -3.86 -31.54 -39.26
C LYS A 198 -4.16 -30.37 -40.20
N SER A 199 -3.13 -29.61 -40.54
CA SER A 199 -3.09 -28.97 -41.85
C SER A 199 -1.78 -29.37 -42.52
N SER A 200 -1.87 -30.44 -43.30
CA SER A 200 -0.88 -30.76 -44.32
C SER A 200 -1.65 -31.21 -45.56
N ARG A 201 -1.48 -30.45 -46.64
CA ARG A 201 -1.43 -30.95 -48.02
C ARG A 201 -2.68 -31.69 -48.53
N ILE A 202 -3.44 -31.01 -49.39
CA ILE A 202 -3.56 -31.27 -50.85
C ILE A 202 -4.88 -30.67 -51.35
N LYS A 203 -4.75 -29.62 -52.17
CA LYS A 203 -5.73 -29.31 -53.20
C LYS A 203 -5.54 -30.31 -54.35
N ASN A 204 -6.63 -30.92 -54.81
CA ASN A 204 -7.10 -30.93 -56.20
C ASN A 204 -7.64 -32.27 -56.71
N LYS A 205 -8.78 -32.12 -57.40
CA LYS A 205 -9.35 -32.93 -58.49
C LYS A 205 -10.15 -34.18 -58.11
N GLY A 206 -11.46 -34.09 -58.39
CA GLY A 206 -12.02 -34.82 -59.53
C GLY A 206 -13.01 -35.94 -59.22
N SER A 207 -14.21 -35.78 -59.80
CA SER A 207 -15.14 -36.80 -60.33
C SER A 207 -15.90 -37.74 -59.39
N ASP A 208 -17.23 -37.58 -59.49
CA ASP A 208 -18.29 -38.59 -59.66
C ASP A 208 -18.47 -39.71 -58.63
N ASN A 209 -19.60 -39.69 -57.91
CA ASN A 209 -20.67 -40.66 -58.12
C ASN A 209 -21.91 -40.38 -57.25
N VAL A 210 -23.09 -40.47 -57.88
CA VAL A 210 -24.42 -40.02 -57.39
C VAL A 210 -25.14 -41.04 -56.50
N GLU A 211 -24.52 -42.16 -56.11
CA GLU A 211 -25.28 -43.29 -55.56
C GLU A 211 -25.13 -43.53 -54.05
N GLN A 212 -24.45 -42.63 -53.32
CA GLN A 212 -24.35 -42.69 -51.84
C GLN A 212 -25.24 -41.69 -51.09
N LYS A 213 -25.98 -40.83 -51.80
CA LYS A 213 -26.76 -39.74 -51.18
C LYS A 213 -28.16 -40.16 -50.70
N ARG A 214 -28.65 -41.34 -51.07
CA ARG A 214 -30.01 -41.81 -50.77
C ARG A 214 -30.13 -42.69 -49.52
N LYS A 215 -29.03 -43.24 -49.01
CA LYS A 215 -29.02 -44.06 -47.77
C LYS A 215 -28.67 -43.27 -46.50
N SER A 216 -28.24 -42.02 -46.62
CA SER A 216 -27.94 -41.12 -45.50
C SER A 216 -29.16 -40.32 -45.00
N GLU A 217 -30.24 -40.20 -45.78
CA GLU A 217 -31.40 -39.36 -45.41
C GLU A 217 -32.42 -40.10 -44.53
N GLU A 218 -32.49 -41.43 -44.58
CA GLU A 218 -33.37 -42.23 -43.70
C GLU A 218 -32.78 -42.42 -42.29
N THR A 219 -31.45 -42.42 -42.14
CA THR A 219 -30.78 -42.51 -40.81
C THR A 219 -30.80 -41.18 -40.06
N LEU A 220 -30.87 -40.04 -40.78
CA LEU A 220 -30.95 -38.71 -40.19
C LEU A 220 -32.34 -38.42 -39.58
N SER A 221 -33.41 -38.96 -40.16
CA SER A 221 -34.78 -38.72 -39.69
C SER A 221 -35.09 -39.40 -38.34
N GLN A 222 -34.50 -40.58 -38.07
CA GLN A 222 -34.65 -41.28 -36.78
C GLN A 222 -33.80 -40.67 -35.64
N ILE A 223 -32.68 -40.00 -35.97
CA ILE A 223 -31.85 -39.32 -34.97
C ILE A 223 -32.48 -37.99 -34.52
N ILE A 224 -33.20 -37.31 -35.42
CA ILE A 224 -33.87 -36.03 -35.13
C ILE A 224 -35.06 -36.20 -34.18
N GLU A 225 -35.83 -37.29 -34.29
CA GLU A 225 -36.95 -37.56 -33.36
C GLU A 225 -36.47 -37.92 -31.95
N THR A 226 -35.33 -38.61 -31.84
CA THR A 226 -34.76 -39.00 -30.54
C THR A 226 -34.11 -37.80 -29.81
N GLN A 227 -33.54 -36.83 -30.55
CA GLN A 227 -32.97 -35.60 -29.97
C GLN A 227 -34.01 -34.55 -29.55
N ASN A 228 -35.19 -34.52 -30.18
CA ASN A 228 -36.24 -33.56 -29.84
C ASN A 228 -36.99 -33.91 -28.55
N HIS A 229 -37.05 -35.20 -28.18
CA HIS A 229 -37.65 -35.60 -26.89
C HIS A 229 -36.74 -35.26 -25.70
N SER A 230 -35.41 -35.40 -25.85
CA SER A 230 -34.43 -35.01 -24.81
C SER A 230 -34.28 -33.49 -24.63
N ARG A 231 -34.46 -32.70 -25.70
CA ARG A 231 -34.42 -31.22 -25.62
C ARG A 231 -35.60 -30.62 -24.84
N SER A 232 -36.80 -31.19 -24.96
CA SER A 232 -37.98 -30.67 -24.26
C SER A 232 -37.94 -30.86 -22.73
N THR A 233 -37.17 -31.84 -22.24
CA THR A 233 -36.92 -32.08 -20.82
C THR A 233 -35.77 -31.23 -20.27
N GLU A 234 -34.74 -30.95 -21.07
CA GLU A 234 -33.65 -30.05 -20.68
C GLU A 234 -34.12 -28.58 -20.63
N ASP A 235 -34.94 -28.14 -21.58
CA ASP A 235 -35.47 -26.76 -21.63
C ASP A 235 -36.40 -26.44 -20.43
N LYS A 236 -37.10 -27.44 -19.89
CA LYS A 236 -37.94 -27.27 -18.68
C LYS A 236 -37.12 -27.24 -17.39
N ILE A 237 -35.92 -27.85 -17.37
CA ILE A 237 -35.00 -27.82 -16.23
C ILE A 237 -34.18 -26.52 -16.25
N THR A 238 -33.81 -26.00 -17.42
CA THR A 238 -33.20 -24.67 -17.55
C THR A 238 -34.17 -23.54 -17.25
N GLU A 239 -35.45 -23.60 -17.64
CA GLU A 239 -36.41 -22.55 -17.26
C GLU A 239 -36.71 -22.50 -15.75
N ALA A 240 -36.66 -23.65 -15.05
CA ALA A 240 -36.77 -23.70 -13.58
C ALA A 240 -35.51 -23.12 -12.90
N ASN A 241 -34.31 -23.45 -13.41
CA ASN A 241 -33.04 -22.95 -12.88
C ASN A 241 -32.76 -21.47 -13.24
N ILE A 242 -33.34 -20.94 -14.33
CA ILE A 242 -33.27 -19.51 -14.69
C ILE A 242 -34.18 -18.65 -13.81
N ARG A 243 -35.22 -19.23 -13.18
CA ARG A 243 -36.05 -18.52 -12.19
C ARG A 243 -35.40 -18.43 -10.82
N ASP A 244 -34.55 -19.39 -10.44
CA ASP A 244 -33.87 -19.40 -9.15
C ASP A 244 -32.57 -18.58 -9.11
N HIS A 245 -31.88 -18.36 -10.25
CA HIS A 245 -30.68 -17.50 -10.32
C HIS A 245 -30.96 -15.98 -10.47
N LYS A 246 -32.21 -15.53 -10.32
CA LYS A 246 -32.56 -14.09 -10.26
C LYS A 246 -32.60 -13.51 -8.84
N LYS A 247 -32.17 -14.26 -7.83
CA LYS A 247 -32.22 -13.87 -6.40
C LYS A 247 -30.88 -13.70 -5.69
N ASP A 248 -29.76 -13.75 -6.42
CA ASP A 248 -28.43 -13.56 -5.82
C ASP A 248 -28.02 -12.08 -5.85
N GLY A 249 -28.74 -11.25 -5.10
CA GLY A 249 -28.26 -9.92 -4.76
C GLY A 249 -27.92 -9.84 -3.27
N VAL A 250 -26.87 -9.10 -2.95
CA VAL A 250 -26.52 -8.84 -1.56
C VAL A 250 -27.57 -7.89 -1.00
N HIS A 251 -28.38 -8.42 -0.09
CA HIS A 251 -29.34 -7.63 0.67
C HIS A 251 -28.58 -6.77 1.68
N VAL A 252 -28.35 -5.51 1.35
CA VAL A 252 -27.74 -4.55 2.27
C VAL A 252 -28.83 -3.93 3.12
N LYS A 253 -28.71 -4.12 4.43
CA LYS A 253 -29.56 -3.46 5.43
C LYS A 253 -29.06 -2.03 5.61
N ILE A 254 -29.84 -1.07 5.14
CA ILE A 254 -29.46 0.34 5.18
C ILE A 254 -30.19 1.02 6.34
N ASN A 255 -29.46 1.81 7.12
CA ASN A 255 -30.06 2.64 8.15
C ASN A 255 -30.90 3.74 7.47
N PRO A 256 -32.23 3.79 7.65
CA PRO A 256 -33.09 4.77 7.00
C PRO A 256 -32.80 6.22 7.44
N ARG A 257 -32.06 6.41 8.54
CA ARG A 257 -31.71 7.74 9.06
C ARG A 257 -30.48 8.34 8.40
N ARG A 258 -29.74 7.56 7.61
CA ARG A 258 -28.52 7.99 6.92
C ARG A 258 -28.81 8.15 5.44
N GLN A 259 -28.31 9.24 4.86
CA GLN A 259 -28.45 9.51 3.45
C GLN A 259 -27.36 8.79 2.66
N HIS A 260 -27.76 8.08 1.62
CA HIS A 260 -26.89 7.34 0.73
C HIS A 260 -27.14 7.75 -0.73
N LEU A 261 -26.09 7.68 -1.52
CA LEU A 261 -26.11 7.86 -2.97
C LEU A 261 -25.82 6.51 -3.61
N HIS A 262 -26.83 5.91 -4.23
CA HIS A 262 -26.66 4.72 -5.06
C HIS A 262 -26.26 5.15 -6.46
N PHE A 263 -25.06 4.75 -6.88
CA PHE A 263 -24.44 5.08 -8.15
C PHE A 263 -24.30 3.79 -8.98
N GLU A 264 -25.08 3.68 -10.04
CA GLU A 264 -25.11 2.52 -10.93
C GLU A 264 -24.49 2.87 -12.28
N ILE A 265 -23.53 2.09 -12.72
CA ILE A 265 -22.94 2.16 -14.06
C ILE A 265 -23.70 1.16 -14.93
N LEU A 266 -24.40 1.64 -15.94
CA LEU A 266 -25.24 0.82 -16.81
C LEU A 266 -24.38 0.19 -17.92
N GLN A 267 -23.95 1.01 -18.88
CA GLN A 267 -23.21 0.58 -20.06
C GLN A 267 -22.19 1.64 -20.45
N GLY A 268 -21.12 1.20 -21.11
CA GLY A 268 -20.25 2.08 -21.89
C GLY A 268 -20.65 2.08 -23.36
N ARG A 269 -20.36 3.18 -24.06
CA ARG A 269 -20.58 3.35 -25.50
C ARG A 269 -19.45 4.17 -26.12
N ALA A 270 -19.33 4.11 -27.44
CA ALA A 270 -18.41 4.95 -28.23
C ALA A 270 -16.92 4.82 -27.84
N PHE A 271 -16.49 3.64 -27.39
CA PHE A 271 -15.07 3.32 -27.19
C PHE A 271 -14.43 2.91 -28.53
N LEU A 272 -14.14 3.90 -29.39
CA LEU A 272 -13.82 3.69 -30.80
C LEU A 272 -12.39 3.21 -31.08
N ASP A 273 -11.43 3.59 -30.23
CA ASP A 273 -10.01 3.22 -30.39
C ASP A 273 -9.77 1.71 -30.22
N HIS A 274 -10.79 0.96 -29.79
CA HIS A 274 -10.72 -0.47 -29.50
C HIS A 274 -11.53 -1.31 -30.48
N LEU A 275 -11.91 -0.75 -31.64
CA LEU A 275 -12.62 -1.46 -32.71
C LEU A 275 -11.71 -2.35 -33.57
N LEU A 276 -10.40 -2.08 -33.59
CA LEU A 276 -9.44 -2.73 -34.50
C LEU A 276 -8.47 -3.71 -33.81
N GLU A 277 -8.36 -3.65 -32.49
CA GLU A 277 -7.50 -4.56 -31.74
C GLU A 277 -8.34 -5.73 -31.20
N GLU A 278 -8.12 -6.95 -31.69
CA GLU A 278 -8.47 -8.20 -30.99
C GLU A 278 -7.64 -8.29 -29.69
N SER A 279 -7.92 -7.41 -28.76
CA SER A 279 -7.15 -7.27 -27.55
C SER A 279 -7.90 -7.95 -26.42
N PHE A 280 -7.31 -8.99 -25.85
CA PHE A 280 -7.73 -9.62 -24.58
C PHE A 280 -7.61 -8.66 -23.37
N SER A 281 -7.57 -7.35 -23.61
CA SER A 281 -7.49 -6.33 -22.58
C SER A 281 -8.84 -6.14 -21.91
N MET A 282 -8.79 -5.75 -20.63
CA MET A 282 -9.96 -5.52 -19.80
C MET A 282 -10.01 -4.07 -19.31
N PHE A 283 -11.20 -3.49 -19.27
CA PHE A 283 -11.49 -2.24 -18.60
C PHE A 283 -11.91 -2.47 -17.16
N VAL A 284 -11.39 -1.63 -16.27
CA VAL A 284 -11.84 -1.51 -14.89
C VAL A 284 -12.06 -0.03 -14.58
N LEU A 285 -13.23 0.31 -14.05
CA LEU A 285 -13.53 1.63 -13.52
C LEU A 285 -13.28 1.62 -12.02
N PHE A 286 -12.49 2.57 -11.54
CA PHE A 286 -12.27 2.84 -10.13
C PHE A 286 -12.98 4.13 -9.75
N LEU A 287 -13.63 4.14 -8.59
CA LEU A 287 -14.42 5.27 -8.12
C LEU A 287 -13.95 5.67 -6.73
N ASN A 288 -13.79 6.97 -6.49
CA ASN A 288 -13.56 7.54 -5.16
C ASN A 288 -14.51 8.70 -4.89
N PHE A 289 -15.13 8.69 -3.72
CA PHE A 289 -15.94 9.79 -3.25
C PHE A 289 -15.95 9.83 -1.72
N ARG A 290 -15.50 10.93 -1.13
CA ARG A 290 -15.46 11.12 0.33
C ARG A 290 -14.68 10.01 1.05
N GLY A 291 -13.58 9.54 0.46
CA GLY A 291 -12.76 8.45 0.98
C GLY A 291 -13.34 7.05 0.81
N GLN A 292 -14.58 6.91 0.33
CA GLN A 292 -15.18 5.62 -0.03
C GLN A 292 -14.77 5.25 -1.44
N ARG A 293 -14.19 4.07 -1.59
CA ARG A 293 -13.64 3.59 -2.86
C ARG A 293 -14.27 2.29 -3.31
N PHE A 294 -14.54 2.22 -4.60
CA PHE A 294 -15.10 1.04 -5.25
C PHE A 294 -14.46 0.82 -6.62
N TRP A 295 -14.63 -0.36 -7.19
CA TRP A 295 -14.23 -0.65 -8.56
C TRP A 295 -15.20 -1.64 -9.22
N THR A 296 -15.27 -1.62 -10.55
CA THR A 296 -16.07 -2.58 -11.33
C THR A 296 -15.35 -3.90 -11.51
N GLN A 297 -16.08 -4.96 -11.87
CA GLN A 297 -15.44 -6.15 -12.42
C GLN A 297 -14.68 -5.81 -13.72
N PRO A 298 -13.60 -6.53 -14.05
CA PRO A 298 -12.93 -6.38 -15.34
C PRO A 298 -13.86 -6.78 -16.49
N VAL A 299 -14.07 -5.86 -17.44
CA VAL A 299 -14.92 -6.08 -18.62
C VAL A 299 -14.05 -6.02 -19.87
N THR A 300 -14.26 -6.91 -20.84
CA THR A 300 -13.50 -6.88 -22.09
C THR A 300 -13.59 -5.53 -22.79
N CYS A 301 -12.46 -4.99 -23.25
CA CYS A 301 -12.43 -3.77 -24.05
C CYS A 301 -13.19 -3.97 -25.36
N LYS A 302 -14.31 -3.27 -25.51
CA LYS A 302 -15.19 -3.30 -26.68
C LYS A 302 -15.73 -1.88 -26.89
N SER A 303 -16.35 -1.63 -28.04
CA SER A 303 -17.03 -0.35 -28.29
C SER A 303 -18.20 -0.06 -27.34
N HIS A 304 -18.83 -1.12 -26.83
CA HIS A 304 -19.95 -1.07 -25.88
C HIS A 304 -19.68 -2.02 -24.70
N PRO A 305 -18.78 -1.68 -23.76
CA PRO A 305 -18.48 -2.51 -22.62
C PRO A 305 -19.69 -2.51 -21.65
N ASN A 306 -20.08 -3.70 -21.19
CA ASN A 306 -21.17 -3.86 -20.24
C ASN A 306 -20.62 -3.92 -18.80
N PHE A 307 -20.62 -2.79 -18.09
CA PHE A 307 -20.13 -2.72 -16.71
C PHE A 307 -21.16 -3.22 -15.70
N ASP A 308 -22.42 -2.80 -15.84
CA ASP A 308 -23.58 -3.24 -15.04
C ASP A 308 -23.28 -3.42 -13.54
N ALA A 309 -22.78 -2.35 -12.91
CA ALA A 309 -22.30 -2.36 -11.52
C ALA A 309 -22.96 -1.26 -10.68
N GLY A 310 -23.33 -1.57 -9.45
CA GLY A 310 -23.96 -0.63 -8.51
C GLY A 310 -23.13 -0.42 -7.25
N PHE A 311 -22.98 0.83 -6.82
CA PHE A 311 -22.19 1.23 -5.66
C PHE A 311 -23.01 2.12 -4.75
N LEU A 312 -22.86 1.96 -3.44
CA LEU A 312 -23.60 2.74 -2.45
C LEU A 312 -22.62 3.61 -1.65
N TYR A 313 -22.74 4.93 -1.78
CA TYR A 313 -21.97 5.90 -1.01
C TYR A 313 -22.75 6.44 0.16
N GLU A 314 -22.16 6.47 1.33
CA GLU A 314 -22.69 7.18 2.49
C GLU A 314 -22.39 8.69 2.38
N LEU A 315 -23.38 9.55 2.63
CA LEU A 315 -23.26 11.01 2.53
C LEU A 315 -23.14 11.72 3.88
N HIS A 316 -23.20 10.99 4.99
CA HIS A 316 -23.20 11.57 6.35
C HIS A 316 -21.78 12.02 6.76
N ASP A 317 -21.69 13.05 7.60
CA ASP A 317 -20.44 13.42 8.30
C ASP A 317 -20.42 12.70 9.66
N ASP A 318 -19.28 12.15 10.07
CA ASP A 318 -19.13 11.45 11.37
C ASP A 318 -19.52 12.32 12.59
N ASP A 319 -19.49 13.65 12.44
CA ASP A 319 -19.78 14.65 13.49
C ASP A 319 -21.28 14.98 13.66
N LEU A 320 -22.16 14.47 12.79
CA LEU A 320 -23.60 14.72 12.88
C LEU A 320 -24.28 13.65 13.76
N ASP A 321 -25.01 14.09 14.78
CA ASP A 321 -25.83 13.22 15.64
C ASP A 321 -26.63 12.22 14.79
N GLU A 322 -26.46 10.90 15.06
CA GLU A 322 -27.14 9.79 14.35
C GLU A 322 -28.69 9.83 14.40
N THR A 323 -29.23 10.85 15.08
CA THR A 323 -30.66 11.05 15.32
C THR A 323 -31.34 11.91 14.25
N GLN A 324 -30.60 12.66 13.42
CA GLN A 324 -31.19 13.55 12.41
C GLN A 324 -30.73 13.22 10.98
N MET A 325 -31.68 13.08 10.06
CA MET A 325 -31.38 12.96 8.62
C MET A 325 -30.71 14.23 8.10
N ALA A 326 -29.70 14.07 7.25
CA ALA A 326 -29.05 15.18 6.56
C ALA A 326 -30.09 15.99 5.76
N ARG A 327 -30.26 17.28 6.09
CA ARG A 327 -31.15 18.17 5.34
C ARG A 327 -30.63 18.35 3.91
N ALA A 328 -31.52 18.53 2.93
CA ALA A 328 -31.13 18.75 1.52
C ALA A 328 -30.15 19.94 1.34
N SER A 329 -30.24 20.96 2.20
CA SER A 329 -29.29 22.08 2.24
C SER A 329 -27.87 21.68 2.66
N HIS A 330 -27.72 20.70 3.54
CA HIS A 330 -26.43 20.15 3.93
C HIS A 330 -25.81 19.36 2.77
N LEU A 331 -26.59 18.49 2.12
CA LEU A 331 -26.15 17.74 0.93
C LEU A 331 -25.66 18.66 -0.20
N LEU A 332 -26.32 19.80 -0.39
CA LEU A 332 -25.93 20.78 -1.41
C LEU A 332 -24.55 21.41 -1.13
N ASN A 333 -24.11 21.47 0.14
CA ASN A 333 -22.82 22.02 0.53
C ASN A 333 -21.65 21.03 0.33
N ILE A 334 -21.93 19.75 0.12
CA ILE A 334 -20.92 18.74 -0.22
C ILE A 334 -20.42 19.01 -1.65
N ASN A 335 -19.30 19.74 -1.77
CA ASN A 335 -18.71 20.13 -3.05
C ASN A 335 -17.78 19.07 -3.65
N GLU A 336 -17.52 17.99 -2.93
CA GLU A 336 -16.70 16.88 -3.45
C GLU A 336 -17.41 16.20 -4.62
N LYS A 337 -16.64 15.82 -5.63
CA LYS A 337 -17.12 15.14 -6.85
C LYS A 337 -16.77 13.67 -6.79
N ILE A 338 -17.49 12.84 -7.54
CA ILE A 338 -17.12 11.43 -7.70
C ILE A 338 -15.98 11.36 -8.70
N HIS A 339 -14.81 10.92 -8.25
CA HIS A 339 -13.65 10.74 -9.12
C HIS A 339 -13.70 9.35 -9.75
N ILE A 340 -13.79 9.30 -11.07
CA ILE A 340 -13.94 8.11 -11.90
C ILE A 340 -12.65 7.93 -12.70
N VAL A 341 -11.96 6.81 -12.51
CA VAL A 341 -10.71 6.49 -13.20
C VAL A 341 -10.91 5.23 -14.03
N LEU A 342 -10.74 5.32 -15.35
CA LEU A 342 -10.78 4.18 -16.25
C LEU A 342 -9.37 3.68 -16.52
N VAL A 343 -9.13 2.41 -16.22
CA VAL A 343 -7.86 1.71 -16.45
C VAL A 343 -8.07 0.56 -17.43
N ARG A 344 -7.20 0.48 -18.43
CA ARG A 344 -7.07 -0.66 -19.34
C ARG A 344 -5.99 -1.60 -18.80
N ILE A 345 -6.34 -2.85 -18.58
CA ILE A 345 -5.43 -3.92 -18.20
C ILE A 345 -5.09 -4.69 -19.47
N LEU A 346 -3.82 -4.66 -19.87
CA LEU A 346 -3.31 -5.40 -21.02
C LEU A 346 -3.19 -6.90 -20.69
N PRO A 347 -3.10 -7.79 -21.69
CA PRO A 347 -2.91 -9.22 -21.47
C PRO A 347 -1.64 -9.56 -20.68
N SER A 348 -0.63 -8.67 -20.71
CA SER A 348 0.58 -8.74 -19.90
C SER A 348 0.35 -8.49 -18.41
N GLY A 349 -0.83 -8.02 -18.02
CA GLY A 349 -1.14 -7.51 -16.68
C GLY A 349 -0.75 -6.04 -16.47
N GLU A 350 -0.13 -5.40 -17.46
CA GLU A 350 0.18 -3.96 -17.39
C GLU A 350 -1.09 -3.13 -17.37
N LYS A 351 -1.09 -2.12 -16.48
CA LYS A 351 -2.19 -1.16 -16.35
C LYS A 351 -1.85 0.13 -17.08
N VAL A 352 -2.77 0.57 -17.93
CA VAL A 352 -2.67 1.81 -18.70
C VAL A 352 -3.85 2.72 -18.30
N LEU A 353 -3.55 3.96 -17.94
CA LEU A 353 -4.57 4.96 -17.66
C LEU A 353 -5.24 5.38 -18.98
N VAL A 354 -6.57 5.34 -19.01
CA VAL A 354 -7.35 5.75 -20.19
C VAL A 354 -8.07 7.08 -19.94
N SER A 355 -8.68 7.24 -18.76
CA SER A 355 -9.43 8.44 -18.40
C SER A 355 -9.42 8.71 -16.89
N SER A 356 -9.47 9.98 -16.51
CA SER A 356 -9.62 10.46 -15.13
C SER A 356 -10.64 11.60 -15.08
N HIS A 357 -11.88 11.30 -14.67
CA HIS A 357 -13.01 12.23 -14.75
C HIS A 357 -13.61 12.54 -13.37
N HIS A 358 -14.03 13.79 -13.14
CA HIS A 358 -14.70 14.21 -11.90
C HIS A 358 -16.18 14.52 -12.16
N PHE A 359 -17.07 13.64 -11.71
CA PHE A 359 -18.50 13.73 -11.94
C PHE A 359 -19.24 14.53 -10.85
N GLU A 360 -20.10 15.46 -11.27
CA GLU A 360 -20.90 16.35 -10.41
C GLU A 360 -22.26 15.72 -10.08
N TRP A 361 -22.34 15.06 -8.93
CA TRP A 361 -23.51 14.28 -8.52
C TRP A 361 -24.69 15.13 -8.03
N ARG A 362 -24.47 16.37 -7.57
CA ARG A 362 -25.50 17.20 -6.89
C ARG A 362 -26.72 17.52 -7.75
N GLN A 363 -26.66 17.27 -9.06
CA GLN A 363 -27.82 17.39 -9.95
C GLN A 363 -29.00 16.50 -9.50
N ILE A 364 -28.72 15.39 -8.80
CA ILE A 364 -29.76 14.51 -8.24
C ILE A 364 -30.66 15.21 -7.19
N LEU A 365 -30.20 16.30 -6.56
CA LEU A 365 -30.92 16.98 -5.47
C LEU A 365 -32.19 17.70 -5.92
N PHE A 366 -32.36 17.95 -7.22
CA PHE A 366 -33.59 18.50 -7.81
C PHE A 366 -34.33 17.51 -8.72
N ALA A 367 -33.82 16.28 -8.86
CA ALA A 367 -34.45 15.26 -9.69
C ALA A 367 -35.75 14.76 -9.07
N GLN A 368 -36.76 14.50 -9.91
CA GLN A 368 -38.01 13.89 -9.47
C GLN A 368 -37.73 12.49 -8.90
N GLU A 369 -38.45 12.12 -7.83
CA GLU A 369 -38.29 10.83 -7.16
C GLU A 369 -36.86 10.54 -6.64
N SER A 370 -35.97 11.54 -6.59
CA SER A 370 -34.57 11.37 -6.21
C SER A 370 -33.81 10.37 -7.11
N LEU A 371 -34.21 10.27 -8.39
CA LEU A 371 -33.66 9.36 -9.38
C LEU A 371 -33.29 10.12 -10.66
N GLY A 372 -32.10 9.86 -11.21
CA GLY A 372 -31.64 10.48 -12.46
C GLY A 372 -30.71 9.56 -13.25
N THR A 373 -30.78 9.66 -14.58
CA THR A 373 -29.86 8.97 -15.50
C THR A 373 -29.02 10.02 -16.23
N PHE A 374 -27.72 9.80 -16.30
CA PHE A 374 -26.74 10.74 -16.85
C PHE A 374 -25.79 10.01 -17.81
N SER A 375 -25.37 10.67 -18.88
CA SER A 375 -24.27 10.20 -19.73
C SER A 375 -23.02 11.03 -19.42
N ILE A 376 -21.90 10.35 -19.18
CA ILE A 376 -20.62 10.97 -18.80
C ILE A 376 -19.62 10.73 -19.92
N ASP A 377 -19.12 11.83 -20.51
CA ASP A 377 -18.06 11.78 -21.50
C ASP A 377 -16.70 11.60 -20.80
N LEU A 378 -16.04 10.49 -21.08
CA LEU A 378 -14.71 10.18 -20.58
C LEU A 378 -13.66 10.73 -21.54
N LEU A 379 -12.92 11.73 -21.07
CA LEU A 379 -11.82 12.33 -21.82
C LEU A 379 -10.54 11.51 -21.64
N GLY A 380 -9.67 11.53 -22.64
CA GLY A 380 -8.34 10.92 -22.59
C GLY A 380 -7.44 11.59 -21.55
N VAL A 381 -6.18 11.17 -21.51
CA VAL A 381 -5.17 11.71 -20.58
C VAL A 381 -3.96 12.26 -21.32
N GLY A 382 -3.23 13.18 -20.68
CA GLY A 382 -2.04 13.79 -21.26
C GLY A 382 -2.36 14.57 -22.55
N ALA A 383 -1.72 14.19 -23.66
CA ALA A 383 -1.91 14.84 -24.95
C ALA A 383 -3.34 14.69 -25.50
N GLU A 384 -4.07 13.65 -25.07
CA GLU A 384 -5.42 13.33 -25.51
C GLU A 384 -6.49 13.84 -24.52
N SER A 385 -6.11 14.71 -23.58
CA SER A 385 -7.00 15.24 -22.51
C SER A 385 -8.24 15.99 -22.99
N ASN A 386 -8.28 16.41 -24.25
CA ASN A 386 -9.44 17.07 -24.86
C ASN A 386 -10.24 16.16 -25.80
N ILE A 387 -9.84 14.88 -25.94
CA ILE A 387 -10.46 13.91 -26.84
C ILE A 387 -11.36 12.99 -26.02
N VAL A 388 -12.60 12.78 -26.46
CA VAL A 388 -13.52 11.82 -25.83
C VAL A 388 -13.10 10.41 -26.26
N VAL A 389 -12.73 9.58 -25.29
CA VAL A 389 -12.32 8.18 -25.51
C VAL A 389 -13.51 7.22 -25.40
N GLY A 390 -14.55 7.61 -24.67
CA GLY A 390 -15.80 6.86 -24.56
C GLY A 390 -16.82 7.56 -23.69
N VAL A 391 -18.02 7.00 -23.62
CA VAL A 391 -19.13 7.53 -22.82
C VAL A 391 -19.64 6.43 -21.90
N ILE A 392 -19.91 6.75 -20.64
CA ILE A 392 -20.58 5.84 -19.71
C ILE A 392 -21.95 6.38 -19.32
N ASP A 393 -22.97 5.54 -19.40
CA ASP A 393 -24.31 5.84 -18.92
C ASP A 393 -24.42 5.39 -17.46
N VAL A 394 -24.82 6.31 -16.58
CA VAL A 394 -24.96 6.06 -15.15
C VAL A 394 -26.37 6.41 -14.67
N ARG A 395 -26.85 5.67 -13.67
CA ARG A 395 -28.08 5.93 -12.96
C ARG A 395 -27.77 6.22 -11.50
N ILE A 396 -28.36 7.27 -10.96
CA ILE A 396 -28.09 7.75 -9.61
C ILE A 396 -29.40 7.85 -8.86
N THR A 397 -29.42 7.31 -7.65
CA THR A 397 -30.59 7.36 -6.75
C THR A 397 -30.17 7.80 -5.36
N LEU A 398 -30.88 8.75 -4.75
CA LEU A 398 -30.72 9.05 -3.32
C LEU A 398 -31.64 8.17 -2.48
N ILE A 399 -31.06 7.54 -1.46
CA ILE A 399 -31.75 6.65 -0.53
C ILE A 399 -31.48 7.11 0.91
N PRO A 400 -32.51 7.35 1.74
CA PRO A 400 -33.93 7.41 1.38
C PRO A 400 -34.22 8.61 0.45
N LYS A 401 -35.36 8.58 -0.25
CA LYS A 401 -35.77 9.70 -1.13
C LYS A 401 -35.92 11.00 -0.34
N LEU A 402 -35.57 12.11 -0.96
CA LEU A 402 -35.80 13.43 -0.37
C LEU A 402 -37.30 13.72 -0.30
N LEU A 403 -37.81 14.00 0.89
CA LEU A 403 -39.22 14.38 1.10
C LEU A 403 -39.59 15.67 0.34
N GLN A 404 -38.64 16.60 0.23
CA GLN A 404 -38.78 17.84 -0.53
C GLN A 404 -37.51 18.05 -1.36
N PRO A 405 -37.55 17.83 -2.69
CA PRO A 405 -36.42 18.13 -3.56
C PRO A 405 -36.16 19.64 -3.60
N LEU A 406 -34.90 20.02 -3.84
CA LEU A 406 -34.54 21.42 -4.03
C LEU A 406 -34.97 21.90 -5.42
N THR A 407 -35.13 23.21 -5.59
CA THR A 407 -35.39 23.76 -6.92
C THR A 407 -34.14 23.68 -7.79
N GLU A 408 -34.32 23.33 -9.07
CA GLU A 408 -33.25 23.24 -10.06
C GLU A 408 -32.40 24.52 -10.10
N LYS A 409 -33.07 25.69 -10.09
CA LYS A 409 -32.40 26.99 -10.08
C LYS A 409 -31.45 27.14 -8.89
N THR A 410 -31.86 26.78 -7.67
CA THR A 410 -31.02 26.89 -6.48
C THR A 410 -29.79 25.98 -6.57
N VAL A 411 -29.98 24.73 -6.99
CA VAL A 411 -28.88 23.75 -7.09
C VAL A 411 -27.88 24.17 -8.17
N LEU A 412 -28.34 24.46 -9.38
CA LEU A 412 -27.47 24.88 -10.48
C LEU A 412 -26.77 26.21 -10.19
N SER A 413 -27.46 27.18 -9.57
CA SER A 413 -26.83 28.43 -9.13
C SER A 413 -25.72 28.18 -8.12
N ARG A 414 -25.90 27.24 -7.18
CA ARG A 414 -24.89 26.88 -6.19
C ARG A 414 -23.68 26.19 -6.81
N ILE A 415 -23.90 25.22 -7.71
CA ILE A 415 -22.82 24.53 -8.45
C ILE A 415 -22.00 25.54 -9.26
N ARG A 416 -22.68 26.42 -10.02
CA ARG A 416 -22.02 27.48 -10.81
C ARG A 416 -21.28 28.48 -9.93
N PHE A 417 -21.80 28.77 -8.74
CA PHE A 417 -21.11 29.62 -7.76
C PHE A 417 -19.84 28.96 -7.23
N HIS A 418 -19.89 27.68 -6.83
CA HIS A 418 -18.70 26.94 -6.39
C HIS A 418 -17.64 26.83 -7.49
N LYS A 419 -18.04 26.54 -8.73
CA LYS A 419 -17.13 26.50 -9.88
C LYS A 419 -16.43 27.85 -10.12
N ARG A 420 -17.20 28.93 -10.23
CA ARG A 420 -16.64 30.29 -10.44
C ARG A 420 -15.76 30.74 -9.27
N ASN A 421 -16.14 30.41 -8.04
CA ASN A 421 -15.34 30.73 -6.87
C ASN A 421 -13.99 30.00 -6.92
N GLN A 422 -13.96 28.71 -7.28
CA GLN A 422 -12.71 27.97 -7.43
C GLN A 422 -11.82 28.58 -8.52
N GLU A 423 -12.37 28.83 -9.72
CA GLU A 423 -11.63 29.44 -10.83
C GLU A 423 -11.06 30.81 -10.47
N GLU A 424 -11.81 31.61 -9.70
CA GLU A 424 -11.36 32.91 -9.22
C GLU A 424 -10.25 32.78 -8.16
N GLN A 425 -10.36 31.83 -7.21
CA GLN A 425 -9.28 31.57 -6.25
C GLN A 425 -8.01 31.09 -6.95
N ASP A 426 -8.12 30.20 -7.94
CA ASP A 426 -6.99 29.71 -8.73
C ASP A 426 -6.33 30.86 -9.50
N ARG A 427 -7.13 31.78 -10.07
CA ARG A 427 -6.65 32.97 -10.77
C ARG A 427 -5.93 33.94 -9.83
N ILE A 428 -6.50 34.23 -8.66
CA ILE A 428 -5.90 35.08 -7.63
C ILE A 428 -4.57 34.48 -7.17
N PHE A 429 -4.54 33.16 -6.90
CA PHE A 429 -3.33 32.46 -6.51
C PHE A 429 -2.26 32.50 -7.60
N LEU A 430 -2.63 32.32 -8.87
CA LEU A 430 -1.67 32.41 -9.98
C LEU A 430 -1.02 33.79 -10.08
N LEU A 431 -1.79 34.86 -9.86
CA LEU A 431 -1.24 36.23 -9.82
C LEU A 431 -0.30 36.41 -8.62
N TYR A 432 -0.68 35.92 -7.44
CA TYR A 432 0.16 35.92 -6.25
C TYR A 432 1.47 35.16 -6.48
N ALA A 433 1.40 33.95 -7.03
CA ALA A 433 2.55 33.09 -7.33
C ALA A 433 3.51 33.74 -8.34
N LYS A 434 2.99 34.45 -9.35
CA LYS A 434 3.82 35.22 -10.30
C LYS A 434 4.60 36.34 -9.62
N THR A 435 3.97 37.08 -8.70
CA THR A 435 4.65 38.13 -7.93
C THR A 435 5.70 37.52 -7.01
N TRP A 436 5.34 36.47 -6.28
CA TRP A 436 6.25 35.74 -5.40
C TRP A 436 7.47 35.18 -6.14
N TRP A 437 7.28 34.65 -7.36
CA TRP A 437 8.35 34.13 -8.21
C TRP A 437 9.31 35.23 -8.66
N LYS A 438 8.79 36.40 -9.06
CA LYS A 438 9.63 37.56 -9.40
C LYS A 438 10.49 38.00 -8.21
N GLU A 439 9.89 38.06 -7.02
CA GLU A 439 10.62 38.37 -5.79
C GLU A 439 11.73 37.34 -5.53
N TYR A 440 11.43 36.04 -5.66
CA TYR A 440 12.41 34.98 -5.48
C TYR A 440 13.61 35.14 -6.43
N LEU A 441 13.35 35.42 -7.71
CA LEU A 441 14.41 35.65 -8.70
C LEU A 441 15.21 36.93 -8.44
N SER A 442 14.61 37.96 -7.87
CA SER A 442 15.31 39.22 -7.55
C SER A 442 16.30 39.10 -6.39
N LEU A 443 16.22 38.04 -5.57
CA LEU A 443 17.11 37.87 -4.42
C LEU A 443 18.55 37.58 -4.84
N ARG A 444 18.75 36.70 -5.83
CA ARG A 444 20.07 36.31 -6.36
C ARG A 444 19.98 35.83 -7.82
N PRO A 445 20.95 36.16 -8.69
CA PRO A 445 20.95 35.72 -10.10
C PRO A 445 20.91 34.19 -10.27
N GLU A 446 21.55 33.44 -9.38
CA GLU A 446 21.64 31.97 -9.41
C GLU A 446 20.29 31.28 -9.20
N HIS A 447 19.31 31.97 -8.63
CA HIS A 447 17.98 31.42 -8.37
C HIS A 447 17.25 31.00 -9.64
N SER A 448 17.58 31.60 -10.78
CA SER A 448 17.08 31.21 -12.11
C SER A 448 17.47 29.79 -12.53
N ARG A 449 18.56 29.24 -11.96
CA ARG A 449 19.08 27.90 -12.25
C ARG A 449 18.64 26.85 -11.23
N ARG A 450 18.04 27.26 -10.11
CA ARG A 450 17.59 26.35 -9.04
C ARG A 450 16.29 25.66 -9.45
N THR A 451 16.15 24.40 -9.07
CA THR A 451 14.98 23.56 -9.38
C THR A 451 13.80 23.86 -8.43
N VAL A 452 13.08 24.96 -8.70
CA VAL A 452 11.87 25.32 -7.95
C VAL A 452 10.65 25.14 -8.85
N LYS A 453 9.76 24.18 -8.52
CA LYS A 453 8.50 23.96 -9.25
C LYS A 453 7.33 24.40 -8.37
N LEU A 454 6.56 25.40 -8.82
CA LEU A 454 5.33 25.84 -8.15
C LEU A 454 4.08 25.14 -8.70
N PHE A 455 4.08 24.82 -9.99
CA PHE A 455 2.97 24.21 -10.71
C PHE A 455 3.46 22.99 -11.49
N HIS A 456 2.56 22.02 -11.66
CA HIS A 456 2.75 20.85 -12.51
C HIS A 456 1.42 20.47 -13.20
N GLN A 457 1.48 19.90 -14.40
CA GLN A 457 0.29 19.32 -15.04
C GLN A 457 -0.14 18.03 -14.35
N ASP A 458 -1.45 17.90 -14.11
CA ASP A 458 -2.08 16.66 -13.68
C ASP A 458 -2.29 15.69 -14.86
N GLU A 459 -2.93 14.54 -14.61
CA GLU A 459 -3.21 13.57 -15.67
C GLU A 459 -4.13 14.09 -16.79
N ASN A 460 -4.92 15.12 -16.50
CA ASN A 460 -5.87 15.76 -17.42
C ASN A 460 -5.27 17.00 -18.11
N GLY A 461 -3.95 17.23 -17.99
CA GLY A 461 -3.26 18.37 -18.59
C GLY A 461 -3.52 19.72 -17.90
N GLN A 462 -4.20 19.72 -16.74
CA GLN A 462 -4.47 20.94 -15.98
C GLN A 462 -3.27 21.32 -15.13
N ASN A 463 -2.84 22.58 -15.21
CA ASN A 463 -1.77 23.12 -14.37
C ASN A 463 -2.26 23.28 -12.93
N ARG A 464 -1.81 22.41 -12.02
CA ARG A 464 -2.12 22.48 -10.59
C ARG A 464 -0.90 22.92 -9.78
N PRO A 465 -1.09 23.63 -8.66
CA PRO A 465 -0.01 23.85 -7.72
C PRO A 465 0.52 22.50 -7.18
N VAL A 466 1.84 22.38 -6.97
CA VAL A 466 2.48 21.10 -6.58
C VAL A 466 1.95 20.52 -5.27
N PHE A 467 1.52 21.37 -4.34
CA PHE A 467 0.94 20.95 -3.06
C PHE A 467 -0.47 20.36 -3.19
N HIS A 468 -1.12 20.43 -4.36
CA HIS A 468 -2.39 19.75 -4.64
C HIS A 468 -2.24 18.22 -4.71
N PHE A 469 -1.02 17.73 -5.01
CA PHE A 469 -0.74 16.29 -5.13
C PHE A 469 -0.42 15.64 -3.79
N VAL A 470 -0.33 16.42 -2.71
CA VAL A 470 -0.03 15.95 -1.36
C VAL A 470 -1.24 16.21 -0.46
N GLN A 471 -1.60 15.23 0.34
CA GLN A 471 -2.69 15.35 1.32
C GLN A 471 -2.40 14.55 2.57
N CYS A 472 -3.02 14.87 3.69
CA CYS A 472 -2.87 14.06 4.90
C CYS A 472 -3.65 12.73 4.73
N LEU A 473 -2.95 11.65 4.43
CA LEU A 473 -3.54 10.31 4.28
C LEU A 473 -3.49 9.56 5.61
N LYS A 474 -4.56 9.69 6.40
CA LYS A 474 -4.72 8.92 7.63
C LYS A 474 -4.83 7.44 7.28
N VAL A 475 -3.83 6.67 7.68
CA VAL A 475 -3.89 5.21 7.60
C VAL A 475 -4.89 4.77 8.69
N GLY A 476 -6.05 4.26 8.28
CA GLY A 476 -7.09 3.77 9.20
C GLY A 476 -6.66 2.50 9.96
N ARG A 477 -7.64 1.72 10.46
CA ARG A 477 -7.44 0.39 11.11
C ARG A 477 -6.30 -0.40 10.44
N PRO A 478 -5.42 -1.07 11.20
CA PRO A 478 -3.98 -1.11 10.95
C PRO A 478 -3.64 -1.73 9.59
N LEU A 479 -3.56 -0.87 8.57
CA LEU A 479 -3.12 -1.24 7.22
C LEU A 479 -1.61 -1.07 7.07
N LEU A 480 -1.06 -0.03 7.69
CA LEU A 480 0.37 0.25 7.84
C LEU A 480 0.55 0.77 9.26
N GLU A 481 1.42 0.13 10.04
CA GLU A 481 1.59 0.42 11.47
C GLU A 481 2.77 1.37 11.72
N LEU A 482 3.78 1.34 10.84
CA LEU A 482 5.01 2.08 11.00
C LEU A 482 5.30 2.99 9.79
N PRO A 483 5.92 4.17 9.99
CA PRO A 483 6.39 4.99 8.88
C PRO A 483 7.38 4.25 7.97
N GLN A 484 8.27 3.43 8.53
CA GLN A 484 9.21 2.64 7.76
C GLN A 484 8.49 1.63 6.85
N GLU A 485 7.43 0.99 7.35
CA GLU A 485 6.57 0.12 6.57
C GLU A 485 5.85 0.88 5.44
N ALA A 486 5.44 2.13 5.66
CA ALA A 486 4.87 2.97 4.62
C ALA A 486 5.89 3.32 3.52
N ALA A 487 7.15 3.57 3.88
CA ALA A 487 8.23 3.76 2.90
C ALA A 487 8.47 2.49 2.08
N TRP A 488 8.48 1.33 2.74
CA TRP A 488 8.57 0.05 2.05
C TRP A 488 7.39 -0.19 1.11
N PHE A 489 6.16 0.00 1.59
CA PHE A 489 4.93 -0.11 0.80
C PHE A 489 4.97 0.72 -0.48
N VAL A 490 5.37 1.99 -0.40
CA VAL A 490 5.45 2.86 -1.58
C VAL A 490 6.50 2.36 -2.56
N SER A 491 7.66 1.89 -2.07
CA SER A 491 8.73 1.34 -2.92
C SER A 491 8.34 0.07 -3.69
N LEU A 492 7.28 -0.63 -3.27
CA LEU A 492 6.74 -1.78 -3.97
C LEU A 492 5.91 -1.40 -5.21
N ILE A 493 5.48 -0.14 -5.32
CA ILE A 493 4.76 0.38 -6.48
C ILE A 493 5.71 0.46 -7.67
N HIS A 494 5.24 0.15 -8.89
CA HIS A 494 6.12 0.12 -10.05
C HIS A 494 6.65 1.53 -10.37
N LEU A 495 7.97 1.69 -10.40
CA LEU A 495 8.63 2.90 -10.89
C LEU A 495 8.64 2.88 -12.41
N GLN A 496 7.94 3.84 -13.02
CA GLN A 496 8.01 4.05 -14.46
C GLN A 496 9.35 4.70 -14.82
N PRO A 497 10.16 4.09 -15.69
CA PRO A 497 11.38 4.74 -16.16
C PRO A 497 11.02 6.00 -16.95
N PRO A 498 11.90 7.01 -16.97
CA PRO A 498 11.70 8.19 -17.80
C PRO A 498 11.45 7.75 -19.24
N SER A 499 10.27 8.05 -19.75
CA SER A 499 9.88 7.68 -21.11
C SER A 499 10.46 8.71 -22.08
N LEU A 500 10.98 8.25 -23.21
CA LEU A 500 11.46 9.07 -24.31
C LEU A 500 10.55 8.83 -25.50
N ILE A 501 9.95 9.88 -26.05
CA ILE A 501 9.31 9.83 -27.38
C ILE A 501 10.29 10.53 -28.31
N GLY A 502 11.09 9.75 -29.04
CA GLY A 502 12.22 10.26 -29.81
C GLY A 502 13.35 10.79 -28.92
N ALA A 503 13.96 11.91 -29.32
CA ALA A 503 15.03 12.59 -28.56
C ALA A 503 14.51 13.60 -27.52
N LEU A 504 13.19 13.70 -27.33
CA LEU A 504 12.59 14.61 -26.37
C LEU A 504 12.11 13.82 -25.13
N PRO A 505 12.48 14.26 -23.91
CA PRO A 505 11.92 13.67 -22.70
C PRO A 505 10.41 13.86 -22.69
N VAL A 506 9.67 12.77 -22.45
CA VAL A 506 8.23 12.86 -22.18
C VAL A 506 8.04 13.72 -20.94
N VAL A 507 7.12 14.67 -21.00
CA VAL A 507 6.75 15.49 -19.85
C VAL A 507 6.35 14.55 -18.70
N GLU A 508 7.04 14.67 -17.58
CA GLU A 508 6.73 13.90 -16.37
C GLU A 508 5.27 14.11 -16.00
N GLN A 509 4.43 13.07 -15.95
CA GLN A 509 3.01 13.23 -15.66
C GLN A 509 2.77 13.03 -14.16
N TRP A 510 2.22 14.04 -13.48
CA TRP A 510 1.88 13.94 -12.06
C TRP A 510 0.44 13.47 -11.93
N TYR A 511 0.23 12.37 -11.22
CA TYR A 511 -1.09 11.80 -10.95
C TYR A 511 -1.62 12.34 -9.62
N ILE A 512 -2.92 12.64 -9.60
CA ILE A 512 -3.67 12.78 -8.35
C ILE A 512 -3.57 11.45 -7.56
N PRO A 513 -3.50 11.47 -6.21
CA PRO A 513 -3.26 10.26 -5.41
C PRO A 513 -4.19 9.07 -5.72
N HIS A 514 -5.49 9.31 -5.95
CA HIS A 514 -6.42 8.24 -6.31
C HIS A 514 -6.03 7.54 -7.62
N THR A 515 -5.72 8.32 -8.67
CA THR A 515 -5.29 7.81 -9.98
C THR A 515 -4.03 6.96 -9.84
N PHE A 516 -3.03 7.46 -9.09
CA PHE A 516 -1.77 6.75 -8.86
C PHE A 516 -1.98 5.38 -8.19
N LEU A 517 -2.85 5.30 -7.17
CA LEU A 517 -3.17 4.03 -6.50
C LEU A 517 -3.92 3.04 -7.42
N CYS A 518 -4.73 3.53 -8.35
CA CYS A 518 -5.46 2.66 -9.30
C CYS A 518 -4.53 2.02 -10.33
N ILE A 519 -3.60 2.81 -10.89
CA ILE A 519 -2.65 2.36 -11.92
C ILE A 519 -1.45 1.60 -11.32
N LYS A 520 -1.07 1.89 -10.05
CA LYS A 520 0.06 1.28 -9.34
C LYS A 520 1.40 1.39 -10.09
N LYS A 521 1.58 2.48 -10.82
CA LYS A 521 2.73 2.77 -11.66
C LYS A 521 2.90 4.29 -11.78
N GLY A 522 4.12 4.80 -11.68
CA GLY A 522 4.37 6.24 -11.80
C GLY A 522 5.83 6.61 -11.61
N GLY A 523 6.14 7.89 -11.79
CA GLY A 523 7.49 8.44 -11.65
C GLY A 523 7.87 8.72 -10.20
N PRO A 524 9.11 9.20 -9.97
CA PRO A 524 9.62 9.54 -8.64
C PRO A 524 8.73 10.54 -7.90
N ALA A 525 8.21 11.55 -8.60
CA ALA A 525 7.30 12.52 -8.00
C ALA A 525 6.03 11.88 -7.42
N ASN A 526 5.41 10.92 -8.12
CA ASN A 526 4.19 10.26 -7.63
C ASN A 526 4.46 9.42 -6.37
N HIS A 527 5.61 8.76 -6.34
CA HIS A 527 6.07 8.00 -5.17
C HIS A 527 6.31 8.93 -3.98
N ALA A 528 7.03 10.04 -4.21
CA ALA A 528 7.33 11.02 -3.17
C ALA A 528 6.08 11.71 -2.61
N THR A 529 5.11 12.09 -3.47
CA THR A 529 3.86 12.71 -3.02
C THR A 529 2.99 11.75 -2.21
N LEU A 530 2.91 10.48 -2.60
CA LEU A 530 2.20 9.46 -1.84
C LEU A 530 2.87 9.19 -0.48
N LEU A 531 4.20 9.01 -0.46
CA LEU A 531 4.93 8.76 0.78
C LEU A 531 4.82 9.94 1.76
N CYS A 532 5.00 11.17 1.26
CA CYS A 532 4.80 12.38 2.06
C CYS A 532 3.38 12.43 2.62
N SER A 533 2.38 12.10 1.80
CA SER A 533 0.98 12.05 2.22
C SER A 533 0.72 11.05 3.37
N LEU A 534 1.34 9.86 3.30
CA LEU A 534 1.26 8.85 4.37
C LEU A 534 1.97 9.32 5.64
N PHE A 535 3.17 9.89 5.54
CA PHE A 535 3.91 10.42 6.70
C PHE A 535 3.15 11.53 7.42
N LEU A 536 2.51 12.43 6.66
CA LEU A 536 1.61 13.43 7.23
C LEU A 536 0.43 12.77 7.96
N GLY A 537 -0.06 11.63 7.46
CA GLY A 537 -1.06 10.80 8.14
C GLY A 537 -0.59 10.18 9.45
N PHE A 538 0.69 9.78 9.54
CA PHE A 538 1.35 9.37 10.78
C PHE A 538 1.66 10.55 11.73
N GLY A 539 1.42 11.79 11.30
CA GLY A 539 1.71 12.99 12.08
C GLY A 539 3.17 13.42 12.06
N LEU A 540 3.97 12.93 11.11
CA LEU A 540 5.33 13.40 10.88
C LEU A 540 5.33 14.74 10.14
N ASP A 541 6.29 15.61 10.47
CA ASP A 541 6.53 16.85 9.73
C ASP A 541 7.31 16.54 8.44
N ALA A 542 6.56 16.13 7.42
CA ALA A 542 7.07 15.61 6.16
C ALA A 542 6.86 16.59 5.00
N TYR A 543 7.83 16.60 4.09
CA TYR A 543 7.84 17.43 2.90
C TYR A 543 8.38 16.65 1.70
N VAL A 544 7.83 16.92 0.53
CA VAL A 544 8.43 16.53 -0.75
C VAL A 544 9.51 17.54 -1.09
N CYS A 545 10.74 17.07 -1.32
CA CYS A 545 11.86 17.85 -1.82
C CYS A 545 11.94 17.77 -3.34
N ILE A 546 12.26 18.89 -3.99
CA ILE A 546 12.59 18.92 -5.42
C ILE A 546 14.02 19.39 -5.57
N GLY A 547 14.80 18.63 -6.34
CA GLY A 547 16.24 18.82 -6.43
C GLY A 547 16.87 18.03 -7.57
N THR A 548 18.11 17.62 -7.37
CA THR A 548 18.82 16.71 -8.27
C THR A 548 19.49 15.58 -7.51
N LYS A 549 19.63 14.42 -8.16
CA LYS A 549 20.44 13.29 -7.71
C LYS A 549 21.78 13.22 -8.46
N ASP A 550 22.56 12.17 -8.21
CA ASP A 550 23.76 11.84 -8.97
C ASP A 550 23.57 11.99 -10.49
N GLY A 551 24.53 12.61 -11.16
CA GLY A 551 24.44 12.97 -12.58
C GLY A 551 23.59 14.22 -12.88
N ASN A 552 23.23 15.02 -11.87
CA ASN A 552 22.37 16.22 -11.99
C ASN A 552 20.98 15.92 -12.57
N ILE A 553 20.49 14.70 -12.37
CA ILE A 553 19.16 14.28 -12.83
C ILE A 553 18.10 14.89 -11.89
N PRO A 554 17.07 15.60 -12.39
CA PRO A 554 15.96 16.07 -11.58
C PRO A 554 15.34 14.92 -10.79
N TRP A 555 15.10 15.14 -9.50
CA TRP A 555 14.58 14.11 -8.63
C TRP A 555 13.74 14.68 -7.50
N GLU A 556 12.78 13.88 -7.06
CA GLU A 556 11.85 14.15 -5.99
C GLU A 556 12.02 13.08 -4.91
N TRP A 557 12.16 13.50 -3.65
CA TRP A 557 12.26 12.60 -2.50
C TRP A 557 11.53 13.19 -1.31
N VAL A 558 11.43 12.45 -0.21
CA VAL A 558 10.75 12.92 1.00
C VAL A 558 11.77 13.25 2.09
N VAL A 559 11.58 14.37 2.78
CA VAL A 559 12.29 14.71 4.01
C VAL A 559 11.31 14.75 5.17
N THR A 560 11.71 14.21 6.31
CA THR A 560 11.04 14.45 7.60
C THR A 560 11.96 15.30 8.46
N ILE A 561 11.42 16.35 9.06
CA ILE A 561 12.17 17.28 9.91
C ILE A 561 11.72 17.08 11.35
N SER A 562 12.66 16.77 12.24
CA SER A 562 12.37 16.66 13.67
C SER A 562 12.16 18.03 14.32
N LYS A 563 11.64 18.07 15.55
CA LYS A 563 11.51 19.31 16.34
C LYS A 563 12.85 20.02 16.57
N GLU A 564 13.95 19.27 16.56
CA GLU A 564 15.32 19.78 16.71
C GLU A 564 15.96 20.19 15.36
N ASN A 565 15.18 20.16 14.28
CA ASN A 565 15.61 20.44 12.89
C ASN A 565 16.59 19.41 12.29
N TYR A 566 16.70 18.21 12.88
CA TYR A 566 17.36 17.09 12.20
C TYR A 566 16.51 16.62 11.02
N ALA A 567 17.11 16.58 9.84
CA ALA A 567 16.47 16.10 8.63
C ALA A 567 16.79 14.61 8.41
N THR A 568 15.77 13.85 8.05
CA THR A 568 15.92 12.46 7.57
C THR A 568 15.36 12.39 6.16
N PHE A 569 16.17 11.91 5.22
CA PHE A 569 15.76 11.71 3.83
C PHE A 569 15.26 10.30 3.61
N TRP A 570 14.23 10.20 2.78
CA TRP A 570 13.54 8.97 2.44
C TRP A 570 13.46 8.86 0.92
N GLU A 571 14.10 7.82 0.38
CA GLU A 571 14.02 7.50 -1.04
C GLU A 571 12.74 6.71 -1.29
N SER A 572 11.74 7.40 -1.84
CA SER A 572 10.40 6.83 -2.03
C SER A 572 10.36 5.63 -2.97
N THR A 573 11.33 5.51 -3.88
CA THR A 573 11.39 4.42 -4.87
C THR A 573 12.09 3.16 -4.37
N THR A 574 12.88 3.25 -3.30
CA THR A 574 13.62 2.10 -2.73
C THR A 574 13.25 1.80 -1.27
N GLY A 575 12.57 2.72 -0.60
CA GLY A 575 12.30 2.64 0.84
C GLY A 575 13.53 2.97 1.72
N SER A 576 14.64 3.39 1.10
CA SER A 576 15.89 3.67 1.82
C SER A 576 15.78 4.94 2.66
N ARG A 577 16.41 4.93 3.82
CA ARG A 577 16.42 6.03 4.78
C ARG A 577 17.84 6.51 5.05
N TYR A 578 18.03 7.83 5.06
CA TYR A 578 19.33 8.46 5.28
C TYR A 578 19.22 9.59 6.29
N GLY A 579 20.10 9.61 7.30
CA GLY A 579 20.23 10.75 8.20
C GLY A 579 20.97 11.90 7.53
N HIS A 580 20.54 13.14 7.78
CA HIS A 580 21.26 14.34 7.37
C HIS A 580 21.66 15.17 8.59
N ASP A 581 22.97 15.38 8.74
CA ASP A 581 23.57 16.21 9.79
C ASP A 581 24.47 17.28 9.14
N PRO A 582 24.08 18.57 9.17
CA PRO A 582 24.84 19.64 8.54
C PRO A 582 26.09 20.06 9.34
N GLN A 583 26.27 19.60 10.59
CA GLN A 583 27.35 20.06 11.47
C GLN A 583 28.70 19.34 11.23
N LEU A 584 28.73 18.31 10.39
CA LEU A 584 29.95 17.53 10.06
C LEU A 584 30.14 17.36 8.53
N PRO A 585 30.32 18.47 7.77
CA PRO A 585 30.37 18.45 6.30
C PRO A 585 31.61 17.77 5.69
N ASN A 586 32.62 17.45 6.51
CA ASN A 586 33.93 16.94 6.08
C ASN A 586 34.13 15.44 6.33
N ASP A 587 33.10 14.70 6.74
CA ASP A 587 33.19 13.24 6.83
C ASP A 587 32.71 12.59 5.52
N PRO A 588 33.63 12.14 4.63
CA PRO A 588 33.27 11.51 3.36
C PRO A 588 32.53 10.17 3.52
N TYR A 589 32.47 9.61 4.73
CA TYR A 589 31.79 8.34 5.02
C TYR A 589 30.38 8.53 5.61
N LYS A 590 29.92 9.76 5.85
CA LYS A 590 28.65 10.04 6.57
C LYS A 590 27.45 10.33 5.67
N TYR A 591 27.64 10.83 4.44
CA TYR A 591 26.53 11.13 3.52
C TYR A 591 26.36 10.04 2.45
N LEU A 592 25.59 9.00 2.80
CA LEU A 592 25.30 7.86 1.91
C LEU A 592 24.14 8.11 0.92
N TYR A 593 23.53 9.31 0.93
CA TYR A 593 22.40 9.63 0.06
C TYR A 593 22.84 10.14 -1.33
N PRO A 594 22.05 9.91 -2.38
CA PRO A 594 22.40 10.28 -3.77
C PRO A 594 22.11 11.75 -4.14
N TYR A 595 21.47 12.53 -3.25
CA TYR A 595 20.99 13.88 -3.57
C TYR A 595 22.10 14.94 -3.58
N LYS A 596 22.10 15.79 -4.61
CA LYS A 596 23.13 16.81 -4.86
C LYS A 596 22.65 18.23 -4.59
N THR A 597 21.54 18.64 -5.21
CA THR A 597 20.97 19.98 -5.02
C THR A 597 19.52 19.93 -4.55
N ILE A 598 19.06 20.98 -3.88
CA ILE A 598 17.68 21.18 -3.42
C ILE A 598 17.23 22.61 -3.73
N GLY A 599 16.14 22.72 -4.48
CA GLY A 599 15.54 23.99 -4.86
C GLY A 599 14.37 24.36 -3.95
N CYS A 600 13.46 23.44 -3.67
CA CYS A 600 12.31 23.70 -2.81
C CYS A 600 11.83 22.44 -2.08
N LEU A 601 11.01 22.66 -1.05
CA LEU A 601 10.29 21.61 -0.34
C LEU A 601 8.85 22.07 -0.07
N PHE A 602 7.90 21.13 -0.09
CA PHE A 602 6.49 21.44 0.09
C PHE A 602 5.71 20.28 0.69
N ASN A 603 4.56 20.61 1.28
CA ASN A 603 3.53 19.67 1.67
C ASN A 603 2.15 20.29 1.38
N HIS A 604 1.07 19.66 1.85
CA HIS A 604 -0.30 20.12 1.63
C HIS A 604 -0.66 21.51 2.22
N LYS A 605 0.16 22.07 3.13
CA LYS A 605 -0.10 23.35 3.83
C LYS A 605 0.97 24.40 3.59
N SER A 606 2.18 23.99 3.23
CA SER A 606 3.34 24.86 3.22
C SER A 606 4.23 24.59 2.01
N PHE A 607 4.84 25.65 1.50
CA PHE A 607 5.80 25.60 0.40
C PHE A 607 6.96 26.51 0.74
N TYR A 608 8.18 26.02 0.56
CA TYR A 608 9.43 26.71 0.90
C TYR A 608 10.43 26.57 -0.25
N ALA A 609 10.94 27.69 -0.75
CA ALA A 609 12.08 27.70 -1.67
C ALA A 609 13.37 28.04 -0.94
N ASN A 610 14.43 27.33 -1.30
CA ASN A 610 15.76 27.48 -0.73
C ASN A 610 16.38 28.81 -1.19
N ILE A 611 16.64 29.72 -0.25
CA ILE A 611 17.31 31.01 -0.48
C ILE A 611 18.67 31.08 0.21
N GLN A 612 19.22 29.96 0.68
CA GLN A 612 20.58 29.85 1.19
C GLN A 612 21.60 30.13 0.08
N GLU A 613 22.84 30.46 0.44
CA GLU A 613 23.91 30.78 -0.53
C GLU A 613 24.16 29.64 -1.51
N SER A 614 24.21 28.41 -1.02
CA SER A 614 24.32 27.20 -1.83
C SER A 614 22.99 26.44 -1.89
N ASP A 615 22.70 25.84 -3.03
CA ASP A 615 21.63 24.88 -3.23
C ASP A 615 22.10 23.43 -3.01
N LYS A 616 23.37 23.20 -2.64
CA LYS A 616 23.91 21.86 -2.39
C LYS A 616 23.28 21.25 -1.13
N VAL A 617 22.69 20.06 -1.27
CA VAL A 617 22.00 19.34 -0.16
C VAL A 617 22.94 19.15 1.03
N LYS A 618 24.21 18.81 0.79
CA LYS A 618 25.21 18.59 1.84
C LYS A 618 25.46 19.82 2.75
N LEU A 619 25.20 21.03 2.24
CA LEU A 619 25.40 22.29 2.97
C LEU A 619 24.07 22.89 3.46
N CYS A 620 22.95 22.26 3.12
CA CYS A 620 21.62 22.81 3.34
C CYS A 620 21.23 22.72 4.82
N ILE A 621 20.80 23.84 5.40
CA ILE A 621 20.23 23.86 6.76
C ILE A 621 18.71 23.75 6.67
N PHE A 622 18.16 22.64 7.16
CA PHE A 622 16.72 22.31 7.11
C PHE A 622 15.87 22.96 8.22
N ASN A 623 16.24 24.17 8.67
CA ASN A 623 15.39 24.96 9.56
C ASN A 623 14.41 25.80 8.73
N VAL A 624 13.29 25.18 8.33
CA VAL A 624 12.27 25.79 7.45
C VAL A 624 11.55 26.99 8.08
N ALA A 625 11.55 27.11 9.41
CA ALA A 625 10.99 28.27 10.11
C ALA A 625 11.84 29.55 9.92
N ASN A 626 13.12 29.41 9.59
CA ASN A 626 14.00 30.55 9.39
C ASN A 626 13.81 31.18 8.00
N LYS A 627 13.13 32.33 7.97
CA LYS A 627 12.85 33.12 6.76
C LYS A 627 14.08 33.65 6.02
N ARG A 628 15.28 33.56 6.60
CA ARG A 628 16.54 33.89 5.92
C ARG A 628 17.10 32.72 5.11
N LEU A 629 16.68 31.49 5.43
CA LEU A 629 17.12 30.27 4.75
C LEU A 629 16.07 29.80 3.73
N TRP A 630 14.79 30.00 4.05
CA TRP A 630 13.66 29.52 3.26
C TRP A 630 12.65 30.65 3.00
N LYS A 631 12.34 30.91 1.72
CA LYS A 631 11.24 31.80 1.33
C LYS A 631 9.96 30.98 1.24
N ASN A 632 8.96 31.31 2.05
CA ASN A 632 7.70 30.60 2.07
C ASN A 632 6.61 31.25 1.20
N LEU A 633 5.64 30.47 0.74
CA LEU A 633 4.34 31.00 0.32
C LEU A 633 3.45 31.26 1.55
N SER A 634 2.46 32.13 1.38
CA SER A 634 1.41 32.35 2.39
C SER A 634 0.54 31.11 2.56
N GLU A 635 0.41 30.62 3.80
CA GLU A 635 -0.45 29.47 4.13
C GLU A 635 -1.93 29.74 3.78
N ALA A 636 -2.39 30.99 3.95
CA ALA A 636 -3.75 31.39 3.56
C ALA A 636 -3.96 31.32 2.04
N ALA A 637 -2.93 31.65 1.26
CA ALA A 637 -2.98 31.56 -0.20
C ALA A 637 -2.91 30.11 -0.69
N ILE A 638 -2.18 29.24 0.02
CA ILE A 638 -2.18 27.79 -0.25
C ILE A 638 -3.57 27.21 0.06
N SER A 639 -4.11 27.53 1.24
CA SER A 639 -5.39 27.00 1.72
C SER A 639 -6.59 27.42 0.86
N SER A 640 -6.49 28.53 0.11
CA SER A 640 -7.59 28.98 -0.77
C SER A 640 -7.74 28.17 -2.05
N VAL A 641 -6.71 27.41 -2.45
CA VAL A 641 -6.70 26.63 -3.71
C VAL A 641 -6.56 25.11 -3.50
N VAL A 642 -6.13 24.68 -2.31
CA VAL A 642 -6.06 23.25 -1.98
C VAL A 642 -7.48 22.69 -1.87
N GLN A 643 -7.74 21.60 -2.59
CA GLN A 643 -8.99 20.86 -2.46
C GLN A 643 -8.76 19.71 -1.49
N ASN A 644 -9.65 19.56 -0.50
CA ASN A 644 -9.64 18.40 0.37
C ASN A 644 -10.21 17.21 -0.42
N LEU A 645 -9.32 16.40 -0.99
CA LEU A 645 -9.69 15.12 -1.60
C LEU A 645 -9.59 14.06 -0.50
N ASN A 646 -10.74 13.49 -0.11
CA ASN A 646 -10.72 12.42 0.87
C ASN A 646 -10.33 11.13 0.14
N LEU A 647 -9.28 10.48 0.62
CA LEU A 647 -8.80 9.22 0.08
C LEU A 647 -8.45 8.28 1.24
N SER A 648 -8.94 7.05 1.15
CA SER A 648 -8.53 5.96 2.01
C SER A 648 -7.76 4.92 1.21
N LEU A 649 -6.78 4.30 1.88
CA LEU A 649 -6.21 3.06 1.39
C LEU A 649 -7.24 1.93 1.54
N MET A 650 -7.27 1.04 0.55
CA MET A 650 -8.05 -0.19 0.58
C MET A 650 -7.20 -1.33 1.18
N PRO A 651 -7.79 -2.24 1.97
CA PRO A 651 -7.08 -3.45 2.40
C PRO A 651 -6.68 -4.29 1.19
N GLY A 652 -5.62 -5.08 1.34
CA GLY A 652 -5.31 -6.11 0.36
C GLY A 652 -6.35 -7.24 0.40
N TRP A 653 -6.62 -7.85 -0.75
CA TRP A 653 -7.65 -8.88 -0.92
C TRP A 653 -7.09 -10.21 -1.43
N THR A 654 -5.81 -10.28 -1.77
CA THR A 654 -5.13 -11.53 -2.11
C THR A 654 -4.82 -12.31 -0.85
N GLU A 655 -5.10 -13.61 -0.84
CA GLU A 655 -4.67 -14.52 0.23
C GLU A 655 -3.17 -14.86 0.07
N PRO A 656 -2.28 -14.36 0.96
CA PRO A 656 -0.83 -14.47 0.73
C PRO A 656 -0.32 -15.91 0.72
N PHE A 657 -0.90 -16.77 1.57
CA PHE A 657 -0.52 -18.19 1.66
C PHE A 657 -0.83 -18.95 0.36
N ILE A 658 -2.05 -18.80 -0.16
CA ILE A 658 -2.50 -19.46 -1.40
C ILE A 658 -1.63 -18.99 -2.57
N TYR A 659 -1.42 -17.69 -2.70
CA TYR A 659 -0.61 -17.13 -3.78
C TYR A 659 0.84 -17.63 -3.74
N SER A 660 1.44 -17.70 -2.54
CA SER A 660 2.80 -18.22 -2.36
C SER A 660 2.92 -19.68 -2.80
N GLN A 661 1.96 -20.53 -2.41
CA GLN A 661 1.95 -21.95 -2.76
C GLN A 661 1.77 -22.16 -4.27
N GLU A 662 0.87 -21.42 -4.90
CA GLU A 662 0.66 -21.50 -6.34
C GLU A 662 1.90 -21.03 -7.12
N MET A 663 2.53 -19.93 -6.68
CA MET A 663 3.76 -19.42 -7.28
C MET A 663 4.92 -20.41 -7.13
N GLU A 664 5.10 -21.00 -5.94
CA GLU A 664 6.13 -22.01 -5.70
C GLU A 664 5.92 -23.24 -6.59
N THR A 665 4.67 -23.70 -6.73
CA THR A 665 4.34 -24.87 -7.56
C THR A 665 4.63 -24.64 -9.04
N GLU A 666 4.21 -23.49 -9.59
CA GLU A 666 4.49 -23.12 -10.98
C GLU A 666 6.00 -22.98 -11.22
N LEU A 667 6.70 -22.22 -10.36
CA LEU A 667 8.14 -21.98 -10.52
C LEU A 667 8.95 -23.28 -10.41
N ARG A 668 8.55 -24.20 -9.53
CA ARG A 668 9.18 -25.52 -9.38
C ARG A 668 9.01 -26.37 -10.65
N ALA A 669 7.84 -26.35 -11.27
CA ALA A 669 7.60 -27.05 -12.54
C ALA A 669 8.48 -26.47 -13.66
N ARG A 670 8.53 -25.14 -13.78
CA ARG A 670 9.34 -24.43 -14.78
C ARG A 670 10.84 -24.65 -14.63
N ILE A 671 11.36 -24.60 -13.40
CA ILE A 671 12.77 -24.89 -13.13
C ILE A 671 13.10 -26.35 -13.52
N THR A 672 12.19 -27.27 -13.22
CA THR A 672 12.38 -28.69 -13.56
C THR A 672 12.43 -28.90 -15.07
N GLU A 673 11.51 -28.28 -15.82
CA GLU A 673 11.48 -28.29 -17.29
C GLU A 673 12.74 -27.65 -17.89
N TYR A 674 13.12 -26.46 -17.42
CA TYR A 674 14.33 -25.77 -17.87
C TYR A 674 15.59 -26.62 -17.68
N ARG A 675 15.74 -27.24 -16.51
CA ARG A 675 16.88 -28.11 -16.21
C ARG A 675 16.91 -29.38 -17.08
N GLN A 676 15.74 -29.96 -17.35
CA GLN A 676 15.63 -31.08 -18.30
C GLN A 676 16.08 -30.67 -19.70
N ASN A 677 15.72 -29.48 -20.17
CA ASN A 677 16.11 -28.97 -21.49
C ASN A 677 17.63 -28.77 -21.63
N ILE A 678 18.33 -28.41 -20.56
CA ILE A 678 19.80 -28.32 -20.53
C ILE A 678 20.50 -29.65 -20.18
N GLY A 679 19.76 -30.76 -20.09
CA GLY A 679 20.31 -32.10 -19.84
C GLY A 679 20.68 -32.38 -18.39
N VAL A 680 20.21 -31.60 -17.42
CA VAL A 680 20.54 -31.76 -15.99
C VAL A 680 19.32 -32.27 -15.22
N SER A 681 19.49 -33.36 -14.45
CA SER A 681 18.41 -33.88 -13.61
C SER A 681 18.09 -32.94 -12.44
N THR A 682 16.82 -32.86 -12.05
CA THR A 682 16.36 -32.02 -10.93
C THR A 682 15.96 -32.88 -9.75
N ARG A 683 16.60 -32.66 -8.60
CA ARG A 683 16.25 -33.28 -7.31
C ARG A 683 15.93 -32.18 -6.32
N TRP A 684 14.75 -32.25 -5.70
CA TRP A 684 14.31 -31.28 -4.72
C TRP A 684 14.55 -31.78 -3.30
N ASP A 685 15.08 -30.92 -2.43
CA ASP A 685 15.34 -31.23 -1.02
C ASP A 685 14.33 -30.51 -0.11
N ILE A 686 13.33 -31.27 0.37
CA ILE A 686 12.20 -30.72 1.12
C ILE A 686 12.64 -30.16 2.48
N ASP A 687 13.59 -30.82 3.14
CA ASP A 687 14.13 -30.41 4.44
C ASP A 687 14.88 -29.09 4.30
N LEU A 688 15.75 -28.98 3.29
CA LEU A 688 16.46 -27.73 2.99
C LEU A 688 15.47 -26.60 2.68
N CYS A 689 14.40 -26.88 1.92
CA CYS A 689 13.38 -25.87 1.70
C CYS A 689 12.72 -25.41 3.01
N HIS A 690 12.53 -26.28 4.01
CA HIS A 690 12.00 -25.88 5.32
C HIS A 690 13.01 -25.00 6.08
N ILE A 691 14.28 -25.37 6.07
CA ILE A 691 15.37 -24.65 6.76
C ILE A 691 15.57 -23.23 6.24
N ILE A 692 15.46 -23.02 4.92
CA ILE A 692 15.69 -21.69 4.31
C ILE A 692 14.46 -20.78 4.31
N ALA A 693 13.27 -21.30 4.66
CA ALA A 693 12.04 -20.51 4.65
C ALA A 693 12.07 -19.27 5.56
N PRO A 694 12.63 -19.31 6.80
CA PRO A 694 12.72 -18.15 7.68
C PRO A 694 13.55 -17.00 7.12
N VAL A 695 14.48 -17.27 6.18
CA VAL A 695 15.29 -16.23 5.52
C VAL A 695 14.37 -15.19 4.87
N LEU A 696 13.33 -15.63 4.16
CA LEU A 696 12.40 -14.71 3.48
C LEU A 696 11.65 -13.80 4.46
N ALA A 697 11.38 -14.29 5.67
CA ALA A 697 10.76 -13.49 6.72
C ALA A 697 11.70 -12.41 7.25
N LEU A 698 12.97 -12.75 7.48
CA LEU A 698 13.95 -11.75 7.92
C LEU A 698 14.14 -10.63 6.90
N TYR A 699 14.23 -10.97 5.61
CA TYR A 699 14.40 -9.96 4.56
C TYR A 699 13.20 -9.00 4.49
N GLU A 700 11.96 -9.50 4.60
CA GLU A 700 10.79 -8.60 4.65
C GLU A 700 10.78 -7.75 5.94
N MET A 701 11.10 -8.35 7.09
CA MET A 701 11.14 -7.62 8.37
C MET A 701 12.21 -6.52 8.37
N GLU A 702 13.37 -6.76 7.75
CA GLU A 702 14.43 -5.77 7.60
C GLU A 702 13.92 -4.52 6.88
N HIS A 703 13.15 -4.69 5.80
CA HIS A 703 12.59 -3.56 5.06
C HIS A 703 11.46 -2.85 5.83
N ARG A 704 10.59 -3.61 6.54
CA ARG A 704 9.49 -3.04 7.34
C ARG A 704 9.98 -2.28 8.57
N MET A 705 11.04 -2.74 9.22
CA MET A 705 11.54 -2.20 10.49
C MET A 705 12.77 -1.30 10.32
N GLY A 706 13.50 -1.43 9.22
CA GLY A 706 14.79 -0.75 9.00
C GLY A 706 15.91 -1.28 9.89
N LEU A 707 15.79 -2.52 10.39
CA LEU A 707 16.71 -3.17 11.32
C LEU A 707 16.99 -4.61 10.86
N VAL A 708 18.26 -5.00 10.88
CA VAL A 708 18.67 -6.39 10.64
C VAL A 708 18.62 -7.15 11.97
N LEU A 709 17.79 -8.18 12.06
CA LEU A 709 17.64 -9.04 13.25
C LEU A 709 17.74 -10.51 12.85
N GLY A 710 18.25 -11.38 13.74
CA GLY A 710 18.18 -12.84 13.58
C GLY A 710 19.08 -13.47 12.52
N LYS A 711 20.00 -12.72 11.91
CA LYS A 711 20.90 -13.24 10.86
C LYS A 711 21.83 -14.35 11.37
N GLU A 712 22.43 -14.15 12.55
CA GLU A 712 23.35 -15.11 13.16
C GLU A 712 22.66 -16.46 13.45
N GLU A 713 21.42 -16.44 13.94
CA GLU A 713 20.62 -17.63 14.23
C GLU A 713 20.33 -18.45 12.96
N ILE A 714 20.12 -17.78 11.83
CA ILE A 714 19.92 -18.41 10.54
C ILE A 714 21.22 -19.00 9.98
N ASP A 715 22.34 -18.27 10.07
CA ASP A 715 23.64 -18.75 9.61
C ASP A 715 24.05 -20.01 10.41
N ASP A 716 23.77 -20.03 11.72
CA ASP A 716 23.91 -21.19 12.59
C ASP A 716 22.97 -22.34 12.19
N LEU A 717 21.70 -22.05 11.90
CA LEU A 717 20.73 -23.06 11.47
C LEU A 717 21.14 -23.72 10.15
N ILE A 718 21.59 -22.93 9.18
CA ILE A 718 22.02 -23.40 7.86
C ILE A 718 23.29 -24.24 8.02
N SER A 719 24.29 -23.75 8.75
CA SER A 719 25.57 -24.45 8.94
C SER A 719 25.42 -25.79 9.67
N ARG A 720 24.48 -25.92 10.61
CA ARG A 720 24.18 -27.19 11.30
C ARG A 720 23.51 -28.25 10.42
N ASN A 721 22.77 -27.83 9.40
CA ASN A 721 21.99 -28.74 8.56
C ASN A 721 22.67 -29.09 7.22
N ILE A 722 23.78 -28.45 6.89
CA ILE A 722 24.61 -28.82 5.74
C ILE A 722 25.63 -29.86 6.19
N PRO A 723 25.63 -31.08 5.61
CA PRO A 723 26.59 -32.12 5.97
C PRO A 723 28.04 -31.72 5.62
N ASP A 724 29.00 -32.28 6.34
CA ASP A 724 30.43 -32.10 6.05
C ASP A 724 30.74 -32.59 4.62
N GLY A 725 31.61 -31.84 3.91
CA GLY A 725 31.94 -32.10 2.51
C GLY A 725 30.89 -31.62 1.49
N PHE A 726 29.82 -30.96 1.91
CA PHE A 726 28.86 -30.31 0.99
C PHE A 726 29.09 -28.80 0.92
N SER A 727 28.96 -28.24 -0.28
CA SER A 727 28.85 -26.80 -0.52
C SER A 727 27.38 -26.41 -0.58
N PHE A 728 27.08 -25.21 -0.09
CA PHE A 728 25.76 -24.60 -0.13
C PHE A 728 25.83 -23.23 -0.78
N ARG A 729 24.89 -22.94 -1.68
CA ARG A 729 24.66 -21.61 -2.26
C ARG A 729 23.18 -21.30 -2.18
N ALA A 730 22.84 -20.08 -1.77
CA ALA A 730 21.47 -19.59 -1.77
C ALA A 730 21.42 -18.12 -2.16
N LEU A 731 20.34 -17.73 -2.84
CA LEU A 731 20.06 -16.34 -3.17
C LEU A 731 18.60 -16.03 -2.87
N PRO A 732 18.31 -15.22 -1.84
CA PRO A 732 17.01 -14.59 -1.69
C PRO A 732 16.88 -13.44 -2.69
N MET A 733 15.71 -13.35 -3.32
CA MET A 733 15.40 -12.34 -4.32
C MET A 733 13.95 -11.91 -4.17
N ARG A 734 13.71 -10.59 -4.23
CA ARG A 734 12.36 -10.05 -4.41
C ARG A 734 12.03 -9.97 -5.89
N VAL A 735 10.83 -10.38 -6.27
CA VAL A 735 10.31 -10.22 -7.63
C VAL A 735 9.15 -9.24 -7.65
N SER A 736 9.19 -8.28 -8.57
CA SER A 736 8.12 -7.30 -8.81
C SER A 736 7.09 -7.77 -9.86
N VAL A 737 7.30 -8.96 -10.42
CA VAL A 737 6.49 -9.50 -11.53
C VAL A 737 5.28 -10.24 -10.98
N VAL A 738 4.09 -9.87 -11.48
CA VAL A 738 2.81 -10.50 -11.13
C VAL A 738 2.58 -11.78 -11.96
N ASP A 739 3.12 -11.85 -13.18
CA ASP A 739 3.01 -13.05 -14.03
C ASP A 739 3.95 -14.17 -13.56
N LYS A 740 3.36 -15.20 -12.96
CA LYS A 740 4.03 -16.41 -12.48
C LYS A 740 4.93 -17.05 -13.55
N LYS A 741 4.56 -16.94 -14.84
CA LYS A 741 5.30 -17.54 -15.96
C LYS A 741 6.63 -16.84 -16.26
N GLN A 742 6.71 -15.55 -15.97
CA GLN A 742 7.89 -14.74 -16.29
C GLN A 742 8.95 -14.76 -15.18
N VAL A 743 8.61 -15.25 -13.98
CA VAL A 743 9.49 -15.26 -12.81
C VAL A 743 10.80 -16.00 -13.08
N LEU A 744 10.75 -17.17 -13.74
CA LEU A 744 11.97 -17.91 -14.09
C LEU A 744 12.90 -17.09 -14.99
N GLY A 745 12.35 -16.38 -15.98
CA GLY A 745 13.14 -15.50 -16.84
C GLY A 745 13.81 -14.35 -16.08
N VAL A 746 13.17 -13.84 -15.00
CA VAL A 746 13.79 -12.87 -14.09
C VAL A 746 14.94 -13.52 -13.32
N CYS A 747 14.73 -14.71 -12.76
CA CYS A 747 15.76 -15.45 -12.04
C CYS A 747 17.00 -15.69 -12.92
N LEU A 748 16.82 -16.13 -14.17
CA LEU A 748 17.92 -16.44 -15.08
C LEU A 748 18.72 -15.21 -15.55
N ARG A 749 18.18 -13.99 -15.43
CA ARG A 749 18.96 -12.76 -15.71
C ARG A 749 19.96 -12.42 -14.61
N ASN A 750 19.81 -12.99 -13.42
CA ASN A 750 20.77 -12.82 -12.33
C ASN A 750 21.81 -13.95 -12.41
N ALA A 751 23.08 -13.60 -12.66
CA ALA A 751 24.16 -14.56 -12.86
C ALA A 751 24.36 -15.51 -11.67
N VAL A 752 24.18 -15.04 -10.44
CA VAL A 752 24.30 -15.88 -9.24
C VAL A 752 23.18 -16.90 -9.20
N MET A 753 21.94 -16.46 -9.43
CA MET A 753 20.77 -17.31 -9.47
C MET A 753 20.83 -18.34 -10.60
N GLU A 754 21.27 -17.91 -11.79
CA GLU A 754 21.52 -18.79 -12.92
C GLU A 754 22.53 -19.87 -12.55
N SER A 755 23.67 -19.51 -11.93
CA SER A 755 24.69 -20.46 -11.49
C SER A 755 24.18 -21.50 -10.47
N ILE A 756 23.21 -21.11 -9.63
CA ILE A 756 22.56 -22.01 -8.68
C ILE A 756 21.64 -22.98 -9.44
N LEU A 757 20.85 -22.46 -10.38
CA LEU A 757 19.85 -23.19 -11.17
C LEU A 757 20.45 -24.12 -12.23
N THR A 758 21.63 -23.83 -12.77
CA THR A 758 22.32 -24.64 -13.80
C THR A 758 23.32 -25.63 -13.21
N CYS A 759 23.54 -25.60 -11.89
CA CYS A 759 24.47 -26.48 -11.19
C CYS A 759 24.22 -27.98 -11.52
N SER A 760 25.26 -28.63 -12.04
CA SER A 760 25.30 -30.04 -12.47
C SER A 760 26.22 -30.91 -11.60
N GLU A 761 26.74 -30.35 -10.51
CA GLU A 761 27.65 -31.03 -9.58
C GLU A 761 27.08 -32.32 -8.99
N MET A 762 27.98 -33.24 -8.61
CA MET A 762 27.60 -34.53 -8.05
C MET A 762 26.77 -34.37 -6.76
N GLY A 763 25.61 -35.04 -6.74
CA GLY A 763 24.70 -34.99 -5.59
C GLY A 763 23.95 -33.67 -5.43
N CYS A 764 23.95 -32.78 -6.43
CA CYS A 764 23.23 -31.52 -6.40
C CYS A 764 21.74 -31.72 -6.12
N LYS A 765 21.23 -31.03 -5.10
CA LYS A 765 19.81 -30.91 -4.79
C LYS A 765 19.43 -29.44 -4.67
N LEU A 766 18.27 -29.10 -5.21
CA LEU A 766 17.71 -27.76 -5.18
C LEU A 766 16.68 -27.62 -4.06
N ALA A 767 16.59 -26.41 -3.52
CA ALA A 767 15.54 -25.98 -2.64
C ALA A 767 14.97 -24.65 -3.15
N LEU A 768 13.65 -24.52 -3.11
CA LEU A 768 12.91 -23.32 -3.47
C LEU A 768 11.90 -23.05 -2.37
N ARG A 769 11.81 -21.78 -1.96
CA ARG A 769 10.68 -21.25 -1.21
C ARG A 769 10.20 -19.95 -1.81
N VAL A 770 8.90 -19.74 -1.74
CA VAL A 770 8.26 -18.46 -2.07
C VAL A 770 7.43 -18.00 -0.88
N HIS A 771 7.51 -16.72 -0.55
CA HIS A 771 6.67 -16.09 0.46
C HIS A 771 6.14 -14.76 -0.06
N THR A 772 4.85 -14.54 0.08
CA THR A 772 4.15 -13.34 -0.39
C THR A 772 3.61 -12.59 0.80
N TYR A 773 3.84 -11.28 0.83
CA TYR A 773 3.20 -10.35 1.75
C TYR A 773 2.25 -9.44 0.96
N VAL A 774 1.12 -9.13 1.58
CA VAL A 774 0.04 -8.35 0.96
C VAL A 774 -0.07 -7.03 1.68
N TYR A 775 0.11 -5.96 0.92
CA TYR A 775 0.00 -4.59 1.36
C TYR A 775 -1.31 -3.96 0.90
N PRO A 776 -1.66 -2.76 1.40
CA PRO A 776 -2.82 -2.01 0.93
C PRO A 776 -2.86 -1.84 -0.59
N GLU A 777 -4.05 -1.56 -1.10
CA GLU A 777 -4.35 -1.56 -2.54
C GLU A 777 -4.08 -2.90 -3.23
N ASN A 778 -3.82 -3.99 -2.52
CA ASN A 778 -3.37 -5.27 -3.09
C ASN A 778 -2.05 -5.13 -3.86
N ILE A 779 -1.08 -4.49 -3.22
CA ILE A 779 0.32 -4.49 -3.65
C ILE A 779 1.02 -5.68 -3.00
N LEU A 780 1.79 -6.44 -3.78
CA LEU A 780 2.38 -7.70 -3.33
C LEU A 780 3.90 -7.54 -3.20
N SER A 781 4.44 -7.97 -2.06
CA SER A 781 5.88 -8.21 -1.88
C SER A 781 6.12 -9.72 -2.00
N VAL A 782 6.63 -10.17 -3.15
CA VAL A 782 6.91 -11.59 -3.40
C VAL A 782 8.40 -11.83 -3.26
N TRP A 783 8.76 -12.59 -2.24
CA TRP A 783 10.12 -13.06 -2.01
C TRP A 783 10.25 -14.52 -2.44
N LEU A 784 11.37 -14.84 -3.07
CA LEU A 784 11.76 -16.21 -3.35
C LEU A 784 13.20 -16.43 -2.91
N ILE A 785 13.51 -17.66 -2.52
CA ILE A 785 14.89 -18.09 -2.27
C ILE A 785 15.09 -19.39 -3.01
N VAL A 786 16.12 -19.42 -3.86
CA VAL A 786 16.60 -20.67 -4.46
C VAL A 786 17.95 -20.98 -3.85
N ALA A 787 18.10 -22.22 -3.44
CA ALA A 787 19.34 -22.75 -2.92
C ALA A 787 19.70 -24.06 -3.60
N ASN A 788 21.00 -24.36 -3.66
CA ASN A 788 21.49 -25.69 -3.95
C ASN A 788 22.45 -26.17 -2.87
N LYS A 789 22.46 -27.49 -2.66
CA LYS A 789 23.53 -28.18 -1.95
C LYS A 789 24.11 -29.26 -2.84
N PHE A 790 25.44 -29.36 -2.90
CA PHE A 790 26.16 -30.31 -3.74
C PHE A 790 27.44 -30.75 -3.04
N ARG A 791 27.99 -31.90 -3.43
CA ARG A 791 29.23 -32.40 -2.82
C ARG A 791 30.40 -31.56 -3.33
N SER A 792 31.20 -31.04 -2.42
CA SER A 792 32.47 -30.38 -2.78
C SER A 792 33.52 -31.46 -2.99
N GLU A 793 34.36 -31.31 -4.01
CA GLU A 793 35.59 -32.10 -4.13
C GLU A 793 36.57 -31.81 -2.99
#